data_AF-A0A6S6SZJ7-F1
#
_entry.id   AF-A0A6S6SZJ7-F1
#
_cell.length_a   1.000
_cell.length_b   1.000
_cell.length_c   1.000
_cell.angle_alpha   90.00
_cell.angle_beta   90.00
_cell.angle_gamma   90.00
#
_symmetry.space_group_name_H-M   'P 1'
#
loop_
_entity.id
_entity.type
_entity.pdbx_description
1 polymer ?
#
loop_
_entity_poly.entity_id
_entity_poly.type
_entity_poly.pdbx_seq_one_letter_code
_entity_poly.pdbx_strand_id
1 'polypeptide(L)'
;MLNSKWKSVLWVWIMLLTTAYGYAVEINTTIQTGSDDVEERASGRVSSSSGDLELVYDSGNQVIGLRFVNLDIPQGATISSSYLQFTVDETSSEETLLNIYGQKVENAEAFGTDNFNVSSRVKTLASVSWSVPVWNTTKVSEEAQKSPELKSIVQEIVNLEGWTNNNNIVFMIDGSGKRVADSYEGGSERVPKLYISYEVNNEGEDNNTDRSIDDNNFTVSSIDVSVSHKYDDAEESESGSTSRSSSDLELVYDGSHQTIGLRFIGLDIPVGATITNAHLQFTADETDTEDTQLNIYAQKSATPEAYESVAFNISSREKTLASVSWNVPVWETTLESAEKQTTPNLKALVQEVIDLDSWAANSNMAFIIDGTGKRVADSFEGGADKATKLHIEFTTGSDSNITDGGSDNNTSDGGEDTNTTDGGTDNNTTEGGNDDTNSTDGGDNNTTNGDGTDTNQTLISKSIDIPISYGNDDVEEAQTGAIYMDSSDLELVHDGIDQTIGLRFTNLNIPQGATITSASIQFNTDEVGHTDATVLNIYAQNIDNAPTFTSSSYNVSSRDKTTASAVWDVPEWSVLDEHSTAQQTPELKLLVQEVVNRSGWTKNSALAFIIEGIGHRTADSYEGGTEKAPTLHVEYEFLQDVVVLDPAVTSFVEDSSVNVFNPDRGLYTADYDLAQSTSWNMFHDAEADGYRMVYSPINLYDYTDTTTLPSSVLETINENLVDAETKGVKLILRFKYREDESNAYQDPALSTILGHMEQLRDILQSHKEIISVVQAGTIGAWGEWNRFTGEFADSNANYKSNRRAVIAKLVDIFPNKFIQIRTPMHKELLYGTSAEYKDEGVEGKITTDIAYTEDIRAKIGHHNDCLLADDTNYGTYGSNVNFWKDYVSNDSKYTPLGGETCWIEPGFEVLSDCEYSLDELKRLQYSYLNNVYQVEILNKWRNQGCYQEIKENLGYRLVATNLNSVKSDDNSTLSIALTLENKGFAAPYIKSSVNFILKSSNNIYTFNQADVDTRKFYASGTKDVSTDLSLIDVESGEYCLYLQIGENFSAIRLSNSQNSDGVDMWNESLKSNTLKCGIEL
;
A
#
# COMPACT_ATOMS: atom_id res chain seq x y z
N MET A 1 -62.30 6.02 55.99
CA MET A 1 -61.65 7.20 55.37
C MET A 1 -60.73 6.67 54.28
N LEU A 2 -60.96 7.13 53.03
CA LEU A 2 -60.09 7.14 51.83
C LEU A 2 -59.06 6.00 51.67
N ASN A 3 -59.30 4.95 50.87
CA ASN A 3 -59.13 4.81 49.39
C ASN A 3 -57.81 5.38 48.88
N SER A 4 -56.82 4.61 48.44
CA SER A 4 -56.80 3.61 47.34
C SER A 4 -57.16 4.20 45.97
N LYS A 5 -56.17 4.83 45.34
CA LYS A 5 -55.95 5.09 43.90
C LYS A 5 -54.62 5.88 43.84
N TRP A 6 -53.80 5.70 42.80
CA TRP A 6 -52.45 6.28 42.57
C TRP A 6 -51.21 5.39 42.78
N LYS A 7 -51.32 4.04 42.78
CA LYS A 7 -50.14 3.14 42.68
C LYS A 7 -50.23 2.07 41.57
N SER A 8 -51.02 2.28 40.52
CA SER A 8 -51.23 1.21 39.50
C SER A 8 -51.44 1.70 38.05
N VAL A 9 -50.90 2.85 37.63
CA VAL A 9 -50.99 3.30 36.21
C VAL A 9 -49.68 3.90 35.69
N LEU A 10 -48.54 3.37 36.14
CA LEU A 10 -47.26 3.63 35.47
C LEU A 10 -46.43 2.34 35.44
N TRP A 11 -47.09 1.24 35.07
CA TRP A 11 -46.51 -0.11 34.99
C TRP A 11 -46.93 -0.85 33.70
N VAL A 12 -47.45 -0.14 32.69
CA VAL A 12 -47.83 -0.72 31.38
C VAL A 12 -47.45 0.17 30.18
N TRP A 13 -46.47 1.08 30.32
CA TRP A 13 -45.94 1.86 29.17
C TRP A 13 -44.42 2.01 29.15
N ILE A 14 -43.70 1.12 29.85
CA ILE A 14 -42.25 0.96 29.70
C ILE A 14 -41.97 -0.54 29.67
N MET A 15 -42.26 -1.14 28.51
CA MET A 15 -41.61 -2.36 28.03
C MET A 15 -41.74 -2.33 26.52
N LEU A 16 -40.76 -1.70 25.87
CA LEU A 16 -40.30 -1.88 24.50
C LEU A 16 -39.35 -0.72 24.18
N LEU A 17 -38.11 -0.84 24.66
CA LEU A 17 -36.88 -0.17 24.21
C LEU A 17 -35.80 -0.50 25.25
N THR A 18 -35.29 -1.73 25.19
CA THR A 18 -33.92 -2.01 25.62
C THR A 18 -33.16 -2.27 24.34
N THR A 19 -32.68 -1.20 23.71
CA THR A 19 -31.55 -1.31 22.78
C THR A 19 -30.37 -1.83 23.59
N ALA A 20 -29.76 -2.91 23.12
CA ALA A 20 -28.53 -3.45 23.70
C ALA A 20 -27.46 -2.35 23.63
N TYR A 21 -27.07 -1.81 24.78
CA TYR A 21 -25.85 -1.05 24.91
C TYR A 21 -24.71 -2.07 25.02
N GLY A 22 -23.84 -2.14 24.02
CA GLY A 22 -22.49 -2.66 24.23
C GLY A 22 -21.79 -1.71 25.20
N TYR A 23 -21.20 -2.23 26.26
CA TYR A 23 -20.38 -1.45 27.19
C TYR A 23 -18.96 -2.04 27.18
N ALA A 24 -17.96 -1.17 27.19
CA ALA A 24 -16.58 -1.59 27.32
C ALA A 24 -16.37 -2.20 28.72
N VAL A 25 -15.77 -3.39 28.75
CA VAL A 25 -15.31 -4.04 29.98
C VAL A 25 -13.82 -3.81 30.10
N GLU A 26 -13.44 -3.24 31.24
CA GLU A 26 -12.05 -3.01 31.60
C GLU A 26 -11.59 -4.10 32.58
N ILE A 27 -10.51 -4.78 32.22
CA ILE A 27 -9.71 -5.61 33.12
C ILE A 27 -8.48 -4.81 33.51
N ASN A 28 -8.33 -4.59 34.81
CA ASN A 28 -7.09 -4.15 35.43
C ASN A 28 -6.66 -5.24 36.41
N THR A 29 -5.65 -6.02 36.03
CA THR A 29 -5.14 -7.12 36.84
C THR A 29 -3.65 -6.97 37.11
N THR A 30 -3.18 -7.68 38.11
CA THR A 30 -1.78 -7.63 38.58
C THR A 30 -1.22 -9.04 38.67
N ILE A 31 0.11 -9.14 38.72
CA ILE A 31 0.80 -10.37 39.10
C ILE A 31 0.27 -10.87 40.46
N GLN A 32 -0.01 -12.17 40.57
CA GLN A 32 -0.66 -12.77 41.74
C GLN A 32 0.28 -13.59 42.63
N THR A 33 1.34 -14.16 42.05
CA THR A 33 2.33 -14.99 42.73
C THR A 33 3.72 -14.78 42.13
N GLY A 34 4.79 -15.10 42.86
CA GLY A 34 6.16 -14.99 42.32
C GLY A 34 6.45 -15.88 41.11
N SER A 35 5.67 -16.94 40.90
CA SER A 35 5.76 -17.76 39.67
C SER A 35 5.05 -17.14 38.47
N ASP A 36 4.48 -15.94 38.63
CA ASP A 36 3.85 -15.18 37.56
C ASP A 36 4.75 -14.06 37.03
N ASP A 37 5.85 -13.71 37.71
CA ASP A 37 6.86 -12.79 37.20
C ASP A 37 8.27 -13.31 37.45
N VAL A 38 8.93 -13.72 36.37
CA VAL A 38 10.21 -14.44 36.47
C VAL A 38 11.27 -13.84 35.58
N GLU A 39 12.51 -13.98 36.02
CA GLU A 39 13.69 -13.68 35.22
C GLU A 39 14.38 -14.98 34.79
N GLU A 40 14.67 -15.11 33.51
CA GLU A 40 15.43 -16.22 32.97
C GLU A 40 16.80 -15.76 32.48
N ARG A 41 17.86 -16.24 33.13
CA ARG A 41 19.25 -15.94 32.73
C ARG A 41 19.59 -16.64 31.41
N ALA A 42 20.62 -16.15 30.71
CA ALA A 42 21.19 -16.83 29.54
C ALA A 42 21.56 -18.33 29.73
N SER A 43 21.77 -18.79 30.97
CA SER A 43 21.97 -20.22 31.28
C SER A 43 20.67 -21.04 31.27
N GLY A 44 19.53 -20.42 31.00
CA GLY A 44 18.18 -20.95 31.11
C GLY A 44 17.60 -20.96 32.52
N ARG A 45 18.36 -20.55 33.55
CA ARG A 45 17.88 -20.66 34.94
C ARG A 45 16.82 -19.60 35.22
N VAL A 46 15.62 -20.04 35.60
CA VAL A 46 14.48 -19.20 35.97
C VAL A 46 14.52 -18.84 37.45
N SER A 47 14.29 -17.55 37.76
CA SER A 47 14.20 -16.99 39.11
C SER A 47 12.80 -16.40 39.32
N SER A 48 12.10 -16.90 40.33
CA SER A 48 10.72 -16.51 40.70
C SER A 48 10.66 -15.97 42.13
N SER A 49 11.78 -15.42 42.61
CA SER A 49 11.93 -14.94 43.99
C SER A 49 12.82 -13.70 44.09
N SER A 50 13.07 -13.02 42.97
CA SER A 50 13.86 -11.78 42.97
C SER A 50 12.96 -10.63 43.39
N GLY A 51 13.50 -9.63 44.11
CA GLY A 51 12.72 -8.46 44.55
C GLY A 51 12.49 -7.44 43.45
N ASP A 52 13.19 -7.60 42.34
CA ASP A 52 13.26 -6.75 41.17
C ASP A 52 13.04 -7.58 39.90
N LEU A 53 12.63 -6.90 38.84
CA LEU A 53 12.60 -7.39 37.47
C LEU A 53 13.56 -6.55 36.63
N GLU A 54 14.74 -7.10 36.37
CA GLU A 54 15.73 -6.49 35.50
C GLU A 54 15.36 -6.73 34.05
N LEU A 55 14.61 -5.81 33.47
CA LEU A 55 14.20 -5.83 32.08
C LEU A 55 15.46 -5.86 31.20
N VAL A 56 15.78 -7.08 30.75
CA VAL A 56 16.92 -7.52 29.96
C VAL A 56 18.25 -7.67 30.71
N TYR A 57 18.77 -6.67 31.43
CA TYR A 57 20.15 -6.74 31.94
C TYR A 57 20.31 -6.55 33.46
N ASP A 58 20.90 -7.55 34.11
CA ASP A 58 21.47 -7.47 35.48
C ASP A 58 23.00 -7.63 35.44
N SER A 59 23.50 -8.85 35.67
CA SER A 59 24.91 -9.24 35.60
C SER A 59 25.23 -10.00 34.29
N GLY A 60 24.22 -10.09 33.42
CA GLY A 60 24.17 -10.68 32.09
C GLY A 60 22.75 -10.56 31.52
N ASN A 61 22.58 -10.83 30.21
CA ASN A 61 21.27 -10.74 29.57
C ASN A 61 20.31 -11.83 30.10
N GLN A 62 19.05 -11.41 30.25
CA GLN A 62 17.93 -12.19 30.77
C GLN A 62 16.70 -11.99 29.89
N VAL A 63 15.76 -12.93 29.96
CA VAL A 63 14.42 -12.84 29.37
C VAL A 63 13.41 -12.79 30.52
N ILE A 64 12.43 -11.90 30.43
CA ILE A 64 11.43 -11.70 31.48
C ILE A 64 10.13 -12.36 31.06
N GLY A 65 9.52 -13.09 31.98
CA GLY A 65 8.20 -13.70 31.80
C GLY A 65 7.20 -13.06 32.76
N LEU A 66 6.08 -12.56 32.26
CA LEU A 66 4.98 -12.01 33.05
C LEU A 66 3.70 -12.77 32.73
N ARG A 67 3.00 -13.27 33.75
CA ARG A 67 1.76 -14.03 33.62
C ARG A 67 0.63 -13.34 34.34
N PHE A 68 -0.48 -13.16 33.64
CA PHE A 68 -1.71 -12.58 34.18
C PHE A 68 -2.79 -13.64 34.16
N VAL A 69 -3.45 -13.84 35.30
CA VAL A 69 -4.34 -14.98 35.54
C VAL A 69 -5.80 -14.59 35.65
N ASN A 70 -6.68 -15.54 35.33
CA ASN A 70 -8.13 -15.39 35.44
C ASN A 70 -8.67 -14.17 34.66
N LEU A 71 -8.27 -14.04 33.38
CA LEU A 71 -8.74 -12.96 32.52
C LEU A 71 -10.13 -13.30 32.01
N ASP A 72 -11.15 -12.68 32.58
CA ASP A 72 -12.54 -12.84 32.15
C ASP A 72 -12.75 -12.12 30.80
N ILE A 73 -12.23 -12.71 29.73
CA ILE A 73 -12.32 -12.22 28.36
C ILE A 73 -12.98 -13.32 27.52
N PRO A 74 -14.12 -13.06 26.86
CA PRO A 74 -14.71 -13.95 25.89
C PRO A 74 -13.74 -14.35 24.78
N GLN A 75 -13.89 -15.58 24.28
CA GLN A 75 -13.19 -15.99 23.07
C GLN A 75 -13.56 -15.07 21.91
N GLY A 76 -12.54 -14.63 21.17
CA GLY A 76 -12.71 -13.70 20.06
C GLY A 76 -13.17 -12.31 20.48
N ALA A 77 -13.17 -11.97 21.78
CA ALA A 77 -13.52 -10.63 22.22
C ALA A 77 -12.63 -9.60 21.52
N THR A 78 -13.27 -8.54 21.03
CA THR A 78 -12.57 -7.43 20.40
C THR A 78 -11.84 -6.62 21.47
N ILE A 79 -10.52 -6.71 21.47
CA ILE A 79 -9.68 -5.93 22.38
C ILE A 79 -9.62 -4.49 21.87
N SER A 80 -10.11 -3.55 22.67
CA SER A 80 -10.09 -2.12 22.35
C SER A 80 -8.72 -1.51 22.63
N SER A 81 -8.10 -1.85 23.78
CA SER A 81 -6.75 -1.41 24.17
C SER A 81 -6.14 -2.38 25.18
N SER A 82 -4.81 -2.50 25.18
CA SER A 82 -4.06 -3.28 26.15
C SER A 82 -2.67 -2.68 26.39
N TYR A 83 -2.22 -2.62 27.65
CA TYR A 83 -0.84 -2.22 27.96
C TYR A 83 -0.36 -2.78 29.30
N LEU A 84 0.96 -2.86 29.46
CA LEU A 84 1.63 -3.17 30.71
C LEU A 84 2.04 -1.89 31.42
N GLN A 85 1.83 -1.83 32.73
CA GLN A 85 2.29 -0.73 33.58
C GLN A 85 3.28 -1.27 34.61
N PHE A 86 4.49 -0.71 34.62
CA PHE A 86 5.54 -1.03 35.58
C PHE A 86 5.62 0.01 36.70
N THR A 87 6.23 -0.36 37.83
CA THR A 87 6.67 0.58 38.87
C THR A 87 8.19 0.52 38.95
N VAL A 88 8.86 1.67 38.93
CA VAL A 88 10.33 1.72 38.99
C VAL A 88 10.83 1.23 40.35
N ASP A 89 11.68 0.21 40.38
CA ASP A 89 12.41 -0.15 41.62
C ASP A 89 13.76 0.56 41.70
N GLU A 90 14.56 0.47 40.62
CA GLU A 90 15.84 1.18 40.49
C GLU A 90 15.88 2.12 39.29
N THR A 91 16.58 3.24 39.47
CA THR A 91 16.77 4.22 38.39
C THR A 91 17.89 3.78 37.46
N SER A 92 17.65 3.86 36.16
CA SER A 92 18.65 3.65 35.12
C SER A 92 18.44 4.64 33.98
N SER A 93 19.55 5.13 33.43
CA SER A 93 19.59 6.00 32.25
C SER A 93 20.26 5.32 31.06
N GLU A 94 20.54 4.02 31.14
CA GLU A 94 21.05 3.26 30.00
C GLU A 94 20.02 3.26 28.87
N GLU A 95 20.43 3.33 27.61
CA GLU A 95 19.49 3.14 26.51
C GLU A 95 18.86 1.76 26.64
N THR A 96 17.54 1.64 26.49
CA THR A 96 16.85 0.35 26.68
C THR A 96 15.79 0.18 25.61
N LEU A 97 15.91 -0.90 24.85
CA LEU A 97 14.99 -1.28 23.80
C LEU A 97 14.47 -2.68 24.13
N LEU A 98 13.17 -2.78 24.38
CA LEU A 98 12.50 -4.04 24.72
C LEU A 98 11.66 -4.52 23.54
N ASN A 99 11.59 -5.82 23.33
CA ASN A 99 10.60 -6.45 22.47
C ASN A 99 9.65 -7.28 23.34
N ILE A 100 8.36 -7.01 23.21
CA ILE A 100 7.30 -7.66 23.97
C ILE A 100 6.56 -8.62 23.04
N TYR A 101 6.43 -9.86 23.50
CA TYR A 101 5.69 -10.93 22.83
C TYR A 101 4.64 -11.50 23.78
N GLY A 102 3.58 -12.08 23.23
CA GLY A 102 2.69 -12.97 23.96
C GLY A 102 3.12 -14.43 23.83
N GLN A 103 2.70 -15.30 24.73
CA GLN A 103 2.75 -16.74 24.50
C GLN A 103 1.54 -17.16 23.66
N LYS A 104 1.79 -17.79 22.50
CA LYS A 104 0.73 -18.32 21.63
C LYS A 104 0.20 -19.65 22.17
N VAL A 105 -0.63 -19.58 23.19
CA VAL A 105 -1.35 -20.71 23.78
C VAL A 105 -2.68 -20.21 24.34
N GLU A 106 -3.68 -21.08 24.35
CA GLU A 106 -5.04 -20.74 24.77
C GLU A 106 -5.12 -20.44 26.27
N ASN A 107 -4.33 -21.13 27.08
CA ASN A 107 -4.28 -20.94 28.53
C ASN A 107 -2.86 -21.12 29.05
N ALA A 108 -2.20 -20.01 29.42
CA ALA A 108 -0.80 -20.06 29.82
C ALA A 108 -0.60 -20.67 31.21
N GLU A 109 0.26 -21.68 31.30
CA GLU A 109 0.70 -22.30 32.56
C GLU A 109 1.66 -21.38 33.34
N ALA A 110 1.68 -21.53 34.67
CA ALA A 110 2.62 -20.82 35.55
C ALA A 110 4.08 -21.10 35.18
N PHE A 111 4.99 -20.17 35.47
CA PHE A 111 6.40 -20.41 35.21
C PHE A 111 6.96 -21.48 36.16
N GLY A 112 7.55 -22.52 35.57
CA GLY A 112 8.22 -23.58 36.29
C GLY A 112 9.69 -23.27 36.57
N THR A 113 10.34 -24.12 37.37
CA THR A 113 11.79 -24.01 37.64
C THR A 113 12.67 -24.71 36.59
N ASP A 114 12.06 -25.24 35.52
CA ASP A 114 12.79 -25.88 34.43
C ASP A 114 13.63 -24.84 33.68
N ASN A 115 14.79 -25.27 33.17
CA ASN A 115 15.62 -24.35 32.40
C ASN A 115 14.91 -23.97 31.09
N PHE A 116 15.05 -22.70 30.69
CA PHE A 116 14.48 -22.12 29.47
C PHE A 116 12.95 -22.02 29.47
N ASN A 117 12.27 -22.10 30.62
CA ASN A 117 10.81 -22.11 30.71
C ASN A 117 10.14 -20.84 30.15
N VAL A 118 10.87 -19.71 30.08
CA VAL A 118 10.40 -18.47 29.44
C VAL A 118 10.75 -18.51 27.96
N SER A 119 12.04 -18.64 27.62
CA SER A 119 12.50 -18.51 26.22
C SER A 119 12.06 -19.66 25.30
N SER A 120 11.70 -20.83 25.83
CA SER A 120 11.21 -21.96 25.02
C SER A 120 9.71 -21.87 24.69
N ARG A 121 8.98 -20.90 25.24
CA ARG A 121 7.54 -20.76 24.96
C ARG A 121 7.34 -20.20 23.55
N VAL A 122 6.35 -20.73 22.84
CA VAL A 122 6.00 -20.28 21.49
C VAL A 122 5.47 -18.86 21.55
N LYS A 123 6.11 -17.93 20.84
CA LYS A 123 5.73 -16.52 20.77
C LYS A 123 4.55 -16.31 19.80
N THR A 124 3.76 -15.28 20.06
CA THR A 124 2.84 -14.68 19.08
C THR A 124 3.59 -14.20 17.84
N LEU A 125 2.91 -14.12 16.69
CA LEU A 125 3.45 -13.46 15.50
C LEU A 125 3.47 -11.94 15.70
N ALA A 126 2.43 -11.40 16.36
CA ALA A 126 2.42 -10.02 16.82
C ALA A 126 3.49 -9.80 17.90
N SER A 127 4.22 -8.70 17.77
CA SER A 127 5.18 -8.24 18.78
C SER A 127 5.23 -6.72 18.77
N VAL A 128 5.67 -6.14 19.89
CA VAL A 128 5.73 -4.69 20.08
C VAL A 128 7.13 -4.33 20.54
N SER A 129 7.79 -3.41 19.83
CA SER A 129 9.06 -2.84 20.26
C SER A 129 8.81 -1.60 21.12
N TRP A 130 9.55 -1.49 22.21
CA TRP A 130 9.44 -0.40 23.17
C TRP A 130 10.81 0.20 23.45
N SER A 131 11.04 1.40 22.90
CA SER A 131 12.15 2.24 23.34
C SER A 131 11.79 2.85 24.70
N VAL A 132 12.36 2.30 25.77
CA VAL A 132 11.94 2.61 27.14
C VAL A 132 12.54 3.95 27.58
N PRO A 133 11.70 4.95 27.91
CA PRO A 133 12.19 6.21 28.44
C PRO A 133 13.05 6.02 29.70
N VAL A 134 13.92 6.99 29.98
CA VAL A 134 14.79 6.95 31.16
C VAL A 134 13.95 6.91 32.44
N TRP A 135 14.23 5.97 33.34
CA TRP A 135 13.59 5.88 34.67
C TRP A 135 14.50 6.55 35.70
N ASN A 136 14.29 7.84 35.95
CA ASN A 136 15.15 8.66 36.82
C ASN A 136 14.63 8.79 38.26
N THR A 137 13.44 8.28 38.56
CA THR A 137 12.79 8.37 39.87
C THR A 137 12.31 6.99 40.29
N THR A 138 12.66 6.54 41.51
CA THR A 138 12.16 5.27 42.05
C THR A 138 10.70 5.39 42.51
N LYS A 139 9.96 4.28 42.48
CA LYS A 139 8.57 4.12 42.96
C LYS A 139 7.51 4.87 42.17
N VAL A 140 7.86 5.40 41.00
CA VAL A 140 6.88 6.00 40.08
C VAL A 140 6.33 4.93 39.14
N SER A 141 5.06 5.10 38.79
CA SER A 141 4.32 4.24 37.87
C SER A 141 3.46 5.17 37.02
N GLU A 142 4.15 5.86 36.11
CA GLU A 142 3.61 6.93 35.26
C GLU A 142 3.79 6.53 33.78
N GLU A 143 3.51 7.42 32.83
CA GLU A 143 3.54 7.11 31.39
C GLU A 143 4.91 6.58 30.90
N ALA A 144 6.02 7.03 31.48
CA ALA A 144 7.36 6.52 31.13
C ALA A 144 7.58 5.04 31.47
N GLN A 145 6.75 4.47 32.36
CA GLN A 145 6.78 3.05 32.77
C GLN A 145 5.65 2.25 32.12
N LYS A 146 4.89 2.86 31.22
CA LYS A 146 3.79 2.24 30.49
C LYS A 146 4.29 1.74 29.15
N SER A 147 3.99 0.49 28.80
CA SER A 147 4.32 -0.04 27.49
C SER A 147 3.51 0.66 26.39
N PRO A 148 3.95 0.58 25.12
CA PRO A 148 3.10 0.88 23.97
C PRO A 148 1.90 -0.09 23.92
N GLU A 149 0.97 0.18 23.01
CA GLU A 149 -0.26 -0.60 22.81
C GLU A 149 0.03 -2.07 22.43
N LEU A 150 -0.55 -3.00 23.18
CA LEU A 150 -0.35 -4.45 23.07
C LEU A 150 -1.57 -5.19 22.50
N LYS A 151 -2.57 -4.47 21.99
CA LYS A 151 -3.83 -4.99 21.42
C LYS A 151 -3.59 -6.14 20.44
N SER A 152 -2.65 -6.00 19.50
CA SER A 152 -2.38 -7.04 18.51
C SER A 152 -1.90 -8.35 19.13
N ILE A 153 -1.12 -8.28 20.21
CA ILE A 153 -0.64 -9.45 20.96
C ILE A 153 -1.79 -10.13 21.70
N VAL A 154 -2.60 -9.35 22.43
CA VAL A 154 -3.74 -9.89 23.19
C VAL A 154 -4.81 -10.43 22.24
N GLN A 155 -5.09 -9.73 21.14
CA GLN A 155 -6.05 -10.14 20.12
C GLN A 155 -5.65 -11.48 19.48
N GLU A 156 -4.37 -11.68 19.17
CA GLU A 156 -3.89 -12.95 18.62
C GLU A 156 -4.15 -14.12 19.59
N ILE A 157 -4.02 -13.90 20.91
CA ILE A 157 -4.21 -14.96 21.92
C ILE A 157 -5.71 -15.24 22.16
N VAL A 158 -6.54 -14.20 22.31
CA VAL A 158 -7.98 -14.39 22.59
C VAL A 158 -8.75 -14.91 21.36
N ASN A 159 -8.17 -14.77 20.16
CA ASN A 159 -8.71 -15.33 18.91
C ASN A 159 -8.39 -16.83 18.74
N LEU A 160 -7.57 -17.45 19.60
CA LEU A 160 -7.29 -18.88 19.49
C LEU A 160 -8.57 -19.70 19.72
N GLU A 161 -8.79 -20.73 18.89
CA GLU A 161 -10.01 -21.54 18.90
C GLU A 161 -10.31 -22.23 20.25
N GLY A 162 -9.30 -22.44 21.10
CA GLY A 162 -9.50 -23.00 22.44
C GLY A 162 -9.42 -21.99 23.58
N TRP A 163 -9.36 -20.68 23.30
CA TRP A 163 -9.44 -19.66 24.35
C TRP A 163 -10.82 -19.71 25.02
N THR A 164 -10.85 -19.61 26.35
CA THR A 164 -12.07 -19.59 27.16
C THR A 164 -11.96 -18.53 28.25
N ASN A 165 -13.09 -17.99 28.72
CA ASN A 165 -13.08 -17.02 29.82
C ASN A 165 -12.27 -17.53 31.02
N ASN A 166 -11.54 -16.62 31.66
CA ASN A 166 -10.63 -16.87 32.78
C ASN A 166 -9.33 -17.60 32.40
N ASN A 167 -9.03 -17.76 31.11
CA ASN A 167 -7.71 -18.20 30.69
C ASN A 167 -6.64 -17.16 31.02
N ASN A 168 -5.39 -17.63 31.05
CA ASN A 168 -4.24 -16.83 31.46
C ASN A 168 -3.42 -16.40 30.24
N ILE A 169 -2.88 -15.18 30.26
CA ILE A 169 -1.96 -14.67 29.24
C ILE A 169 -0.55 -14.58 29.83
N VAL A 170 0.45 -14.90 29.02
CA VAL A 170 1.85 -14.66 29.32
C VAL A 170 2.44 -13.68 28.32
N PHE A 171 3.17 -12.69 28.83
CA PHE A 171 4.08 -11.85 28.07
C PHE A 171 5.53 -12.28 28.30
N MET A 172 6.32 -12.25 27.22
CA MET A 172 7.75 -12.50 27.23
C MET A 172 8.47 -11.25 26.74
N ILE A 173 9.47 -10.80 27.47
CA ILE A 173 10.20 -9.56 27.18
C ILE A 173 11.69 -9.88 27.04
N ASP A 174 12.25 -9.55 25.89
CA ASP A 174 13.69 -9.56 25.62
C ASP A 174 14.13 -8.23 25.01
N GLY A 175 15.41 -8.08 24.65
CA GLY A 175 15.92 -6.85 24.04
C GLY A 175 17.35 -6.50 24.46
N SER A 176 17.61 -5.20 24.64
CA SER A 176 18.90 -4.64 25.06
C SER A 176 18.72 -3.54 26.13
N GLY A 177 19.77 -3.29 26.90
CA GLY A 177 19.80 -2.24 27.93
C GLY A 177 19.32 -2.69 29.30
N LYS A 178 19.10 -1.72 30.20
CA LYS A 178 18.72 -1.95 31.60
C LYS A 178 17.62 -1.01 32.08
N ARG A 179 16.47 -1.58 32.43
CA ARG A 179 15.41 -0.96 33.26
C ARG A 179 15.02 -1.92 34.37
N VAL A 180 14.74 -1.42 35.57
CA VAL A 180 14.50 -2.26 36.75
C VAL A 180 13.15 -1.90 37.35
N ALA A 181 12.22 -2.86 37.30
CA ALA A 181 10.87 -2.71 37.83
C ALA A 181 10.71 -3.51 39.15
N ASP A 182 9.73 -3.13 39.97
CA ASP A 182 9.33 -3.94 41.13
C ASP A 182 8.74 -5.29 40.64
N SER A 183 9.13 -6.39 41.30
CA SER A 183 8.51 -7.72 41.16
C SER A 183 7.42 -7.95 42.22
N TYR A 184 6.80 -9.13 42.20
CA TYR A 184 5.92 -9.62 43.24
C TYR A 184 6.58 -9.64 44.61
N GLU A 185 7.82 -10.15 44.71
CA GLU A 185 8.58 -10.16 45.96
C GLU A 185 9.05 -8.77 46.39
N GLY A 186 9.19 -7.82 45.45
CA GLY A 186 9.51 -6.40 45.70
C GLY A 186 8.40 -5.62 46.40
N GLY A 187 7.14 -6.04 46.19
CA GLY A 187 6.01 -5.61 46.98
C GLY A 187 4.69 -5.63 46.20
N SER A 188 3.66 -6.25 46.80
CA SER A 188 2.37 -6.53 46.16
C SER A 188 1.57 -5.32 45.64
N GLU A 189 1.89 -4.09 46.06
CA GLU A 189 1.24 -2.87 45.55
C GLU A 189 1.93 -2.26 44.31
N ARG A 190 3.15 -2.71 43.98
CA ARG A 190 4.04 -2.13 42.96
C ARG A 190 4.35 -3.09 41.80
N VAL A 191 3.81 -4.30 41.84
CA VAL A 191 3.98 -5.33 40.82
C VAL A 191 3.51 -4.87 39.44
N PRO A 192 3.98 -5.51 38.35
CA PRO A 192 3.48 -5.22 37.00
C PRO A 192 1.96 -5.39 36.90
N LYS A 193 1.32 -4.48 36.18
CA LYS A 193 -0.12 -4.49 35.94
C LYS A 193 -0.42 -4.63 34.46
N LEU A 194 -1.49 -5.33 34.14
CA LEU A 194 -2.04 -5.45 32.80
C LEU A 194 -3.40 -4.76 32.77
N TYR A 195 -3.53 -3.82 31.84
CA TYR A 195 -4.78 -3.17 31.50
C TYR A 195 -5.25 -3.73 30.17
N ILE A 196 -6.52 -4.14 30.10
CA ILE A 196 -7.20 -4.55 28.87
C ILE A 196 -8.58 -3.91 28.89
N SER A 197 -8.96 -3.20 27.83
CA SER A 197 -10.35 -2.85 27.54
C SER A 197 -10.81 -3.71 26.37
N TYR A 198 -12.01 -4.29 26.48
CA TYR A 198 -12.61 -5.07 25.40
C TYR A 198 -14.13 -4.89 25.43
N GLU A 199 -14.81 -5.12 24.30
CA GLU A 199 -16.26 -4.93 24.22
C GLU A 199 -17.00 -6.24 24.53
N VAL A 200 -18.04 -6.15 25.38
CA VAL A 200 -18.97 -7.25 25.63
C VAL A 200 -20.29 -6.98 24.94
N ASN A 201 -20.62 -7.85 23.98
CA ASN A 201 -21.98 -7.98 23.50
C ASN A 201 -22.76 -8.77 24.56
N ASN A 202 -23.75 -8.14 25.20
CA ASN A 202 -24.61 -8.79 26.18
C ASN A 202 -25.48 -9.86 25.50
N GLU A 203 -24.96 -11.08 25.38
CA GLU A 203 -25.81 -12.27 25.41
C GLU A 203 -25.87 -12.75 26.86
N GLY A 204 -26.93 -12.34 27.57
CA GLY A 204 -27.21 -12.81 28.91
C GLY A 204 -27.57 -14.30 28.91
N GLU A 205 -26.98 -15.03 29.84
CA GLU A 205 -27.30 -16.42 30.19
C GLU A 205 -28.81 -16.73 30.17
N ASP A 206 -29.27 -17.61 29.27
CA ASP A 206 -30.23 -18.66 29.61
C ASP A 206 -30.06 -19.90 28.72
N ASN A 207 -30.33 -21.06 29.31
CA ASN A 207 -30.05 -22.37 28.78
C ASN A 207 -31.03 -22.78 27.66
N ASN A 208 -30.45 -23.36 26.59
CA ASN A 208 -30.99 -24.44 25.76
C ASN A 208 -32.08 -24.10 24.70
N THR A 209 -31.85 -24.72 23.53
CA THR A 209 -32.70 -25.00 22.36
C THR A 209 -32.76 -23.99 21.21
N ASP A 210 -32.01 -24.34 20.15
CA ASP A 210 -32.48 -24.47 18.76
C ASP A 210 -33.39 -23.34 18.22
N ARG A 211 -32.77 -22.36 17.53
CA ARG A 211 -33.06 -22.02 16.12
C ARG A 211 -32.28 -20.78 15.67
N SER A 212 -31.77 -20.88 14.45
CA SER A 212 -31.27 -19.80 13.60
C SER A 212 -32.16 -18.56 13.57
N ILE A 213 -31.58 -17.37 13.58
CA ILE A 213 -31.78 -16.26 12.61
C ILE A 213 -30.72 -15.16 12.91
N ASP A 214 -30.08 -14.72 11.82
CA ASP A 214 -29.32 -13.50 11.52
C ASP A 214 -29.07 -12.45 12.62
N ASP A 215 -27.80 -12.09 12.81
CA ASP A 215 -27.38 -10.78 13.33
C ASP A 215 -26.37 -10.12 12.38
N ASN A 216 -26.79 -8.98 11.81
CA ASN A 216 -26.00 -8.14 10.91
C ASN A 216 -24.81 -7.50 11.66
N ASN A 217 -23.61 -7.93 11.31
CA ASN A 217 -22.34 -7.48 11.90
C ASN A 217 -21.90 -6.14 11.24
N PHE A 218 -21.98 -5.03 11.98
CA PHE A 218 -21.41 -3.74 11.56
C PHE A 218 -19.96 -3.66 12.03
N THR A 219 -19.01 -3.52 11.10
CA THR A 219 -17.58 -3.35 11.40
C THR A 219 -17.28 -1.91 11.81
N VAL A 220 -16.62 -1.72 12.96
CA VAL A 220 -16.05 -0.43 13.41
C VAL A 220 -14.59 -0.35 12.93
N SER A 221 -14.28 0.68 12.14
CA SER A 221 -12.96 1.02 11.60
C SER A 221 -12.42 2.29 12.25
N SER A 222 -11.10 2.49 12.27
CA SER A 222 -10.47 3.73 12.77
C SER A 222 -9.29 4.17 11.90
N ILE A 223 -9.06 5.47 11.80
CA ILE A 223 -7.93 6.08 11.09
C ILE A 223 -7.23 7.13 11.96
N ASP A 224 -5.91 7.21 11.83
CA ASP A 224 -5.04 8.20 12.45
C ASP A 224 -4.20 8.89 11.37
N VAL A 225 -4.35 10.20 11.21
CA VAL A 225 -3.67 10.97 10.17
C VAL A 225 -3.04 12.20 10.79
N SER A 226 -1.74 12.42 10.57
CA SER A 226 -1.03 13.62 11.02
C SER A 226 -1.03 14.67 9.91
N VAL A 227 -0.93 15.95 10.27
CA VAL A 227 -0.53 16.98 9.30
C VAL A 227 0.82 16.56 8.70
N SER A 228 0.86 16.37 7.39
CA SER A 228 1.98 15.71 6.71
C SER A 228 2.79 16.63 5.81
N HIS A 229 2.41 17.90 5.70
CA HIS A 229 3.07 18.87 4.85
C HIS A 229 2.96 20.29 5.42
N LYS A 230 3.99 21.12 5.21
CA LYS A 230 4.07 22.54 5.60
C LYS A 230 2.99 23.48 5.06
N TYR A 231 2.08 22.96 4.23
CA TYR A 231 0.97 23.74 3.67
C TYR A 231 -0.38 23.25 4.21
N ASP A 232 -0.34 22.30 5.13
CA ASP A 232 -1.51 21.66 5.70
C ASP A 232 -1.77 22.14 7.13
N ASP A 233 -0.92 22.99 7.68
CA ASP A 233 -1.22 23.83 8.82
C ASP A 233 -0.80 25.28 8.57
N ALA A 234 -1.61 26.21 9.07
CA ALA A 234 -1.44 27.62 8.78
C ALA A 234 -2.11 28.51 9.81
N GLU A 235 -1.62 29.74 9.89
CA GLU A 235 -2.08 30.76 10.81
C GLU A 235 -2.46 32.03 10.06
N GLU A 236 -3.67 32.52 10.25
CA GLU A 236 -4.16 33.72 9.57
C GLU A 236 -4.44 34.84 10.56
N SER A 237 -3.71 35.96 10.44
CA SER A 237 -3.94 37.16 11.24
C SER A 237 -5.27 37.86 10.91
N GLU A 238 -5.77 38.74 11.78
CA GLU A 238 -6.93 39.62 11.52
C GLU A 238 -6.85 40.44 10.22
N SER A 239 -5.64 40.71 9.73
CA SER A 239 -5.43 41.43 8.47
C SER A 239 -5.61 40.56 7.22
N GLY A 240 -5.81 39.26 7.40
CA GLY A 240 -5.91 38.24 6.36
C GLY A 240 -4.56 37.63 5.96
N SER A 241 -3.44 38.04 6.56
CA SER A 241 -2.13 37.45 6.21
C SER A 241 -2.01 36.02 6.76
N THR A 242 -1.77 35.05 5.86
CA THR A 242 -1.61 33.62 6.17
C THR A 242 -0.13 33.21 6.23
N SER A 243 0.32 32.74 7.40
CA SER A 243 1.61 32.12 7.68
C SER A 243 1.53 30.60 7.52
N ARG A 244 2.56 29.98 6.94
CA ARG A 244 2.68 28.54 6.63
C ARG A 244 4.12 28.05 6.82
N SER A 245 4.80 28.70 7.74
CA SER A 245 6.22 28.50 8.01
C SER A 245 6.57 28.82 9.44
N SER A 246 5.56 29.02 10.29
CA SER A 246 5.74 29.21 11.72
C SER A 246 6.07 27.84 12.30
N SER A 247 6.97 27.78 13.27
CA SER A 247 7.29 26.53 13.98
C SER A 247 6.22 26.13 15.00
N ASP A 248 5.34 27.08 15.30
CA ASP A 248 4.31 27.06 16.30
C ASP A 248 2.95 27.41 15.67
N LEU A 249 1.90 26.88 16.26
CA LEU A 249 0.51 27.23 16.02
C LEU A 249 0.00 27.97 17.25
N GLU A 250 -0.10 29.29 17.14
CA GLU A 250 -0.68 30.15 18.15
C GLU A 250 -2.19 30.08 18.07
N LEU A 251 -2.75 29.08 18.76
CA LEU A 251 -4.18 28.86 18.89
C LEU A 251 -4.85 30.11 19.47
N VAL A 252 -5.28 30.97 18.54
CA VAL A 252 -6.02 32.23 18.65
C VAL A 252 -5.23 33.52 18.87
N TYR A 253 -4.09 33.55 19.57
CA TYR A 253 -3.47 34.85 19.90
C TYR A 253 -1.93 34.87 19.94
N ASP A 254 -1.35 35.68 19.05
CA ASP A 254 0.07 36.10 19.04
C ASP A 254 0.18 37.62 18.90
N GLY A 255 -0.26 38.36 19.92
CA GLY A 255 -0.31 39.84 19.88
C GLY A 255 -1.44 40.44 19.03
N SER A 256 -2.05 39.67 18.13
CA SER A 256 -3.32 39.92 17.43
C SER A 256 -4.11 38.62 17.30
N HIS A 257 -5.44 38.66 17.08
CA HIS A 257 -6.19 37.43 16.90
C HIS A 257 -5.78 36.71 15.61
N GLN A 258 -5.73 35.39 15.70
CA GLN A 258 -5.46 34.50 14.59
C GLN A 258 -6.62 33.51 14.37
N THR A 259 -6.74 33.04 13.13
CA THR A 259 -7.56 31.88 12.75
C THR A 259 -6.62 30.78 12.30
N ILE A 260 -6.76 29.58 12.85
CA ILE A 260 -5.87 28.46 12.56
C ILE A 260 -6.54 27.52 11.57
N GLY A 261 -5.77 27.07 10.58
CA GLY A 261 -6.17 26.09 9.60
C GLY A 261 -5.34 24.84 9.78
N LEU A 262 -6.00 23.68 9.86
CA LEU A 262 -5.36 22.36 9.82
C LEU A 262 -5.98 21.59 8.66
N ARG A 263 -5.21 20.76 7.96
CA ARG A 263 -5.64 19.96 6.82
C ARG A 263 -4.99 18.58 6.95
N PHE A 264 -5.80 17.56 6.71
CA PHE A 264 -5.41 16.16 6.77
C PHE A 264 -5.70 15.55 5.42
N ILE A 265 -4.70 14.90 4.83
CA ILE A 265 -4.78 14.37 3.48
C ILE A 265 -4.99 12.85 3.48
N GLY A 266 -5.75 12.34 2.51
CA GLY A 266 -5.91 10.89 2.32
C GLY A 266 -6.70 10.19 3.42
N LEU A 267 -7.85 10.74 3.84
CA LEU A 267 -8.70 10.10 4.84
C LEU A 267 -9.51 8.97 4.21
N ASP A 268 -9.10 7.72 4.47
CA ASP A 268 -9.78 6.51 4.01
C ASP A 268 -11.08 6.23 4.82
N ILE A 269 -12.07 7.12 4.66
CA ILE A 269 -13.40 6.99 5.24
C ILE A 269 -14.41 6.74 4.13
N PRO A 270 -15.03 5.54 4.07
CA PRO A 270 -16.02 5.21 3.05
C PRO A 270 -17.25 6.13 3.07
N VAL A 271 -17.84 6.35 1.90
CA VAL A 271 -19.12 7.07 1.76
C VAL A 271 -20.21 6.31 2.52
N GLY A 272 -21.03 7.03 3.29
CA GLY A 272 -22.07 6.45 4.14
C GLY A 272 -21.55 5.85 5.45
N ALA A 273 -20.27 6.03 5.77
CA ALA A 273 -19.75 5.72 7.08
C ALA A 273 -20.46 6.57 8.16
N THR A 274 -20.70 5.95 9.31
CA THR A 274 -21.19 6.66 10.50
C THR A 274 -20.03 6.89 11.44
N ILE A 275 -19.65 8.15 11.67
CA ILE A 275 -18.56 8.51 12.58
C ILE A 275 -19.00 8.26 14.03
N THR A 276 -18.31 7.36 14.70
CA THR A 276 -18.53 7.03 16.10
C THR A 276 -17.72 7.93 17.03
N ASN A 277 -16.50 8.30 16.61
CA ASN A 277 -15.58 9.16 17.36
C ASN A 277 -14.68 9.98 16.42
N ALA A 278 -14.29 11.18 16.81
CA ALA A 278 -13.21 11.91 16.15
C ALA A 278 -12.57 12.92 17.09
N HIS A 279 -11.27 13.16 17.04
CA HIS A 279 -10.61 14.23 17.80
C HIS A 279 -9.29 14.68 17.17
N LEU A 280 -8.89 15.92 17.44
CA LEU A 280 -7.54 16.41 17.16
C LEU A 280 -6.67 16.27 18.41
N GLN A 281 -5.42 15.87 18.21
CA GLN A 281 -4.39 15.75 19.24
C GLN A 281 -3.26 16.73 18.94
N PHE A 282 -3.09 17.74 19.79
CA PHE A 282 -2.00 18.71 19.70
C PHE A 282 -0.78 18.27 20.53
N THR A 283 0.39 18.81 20.22
CA THR A 283 1.60 18.77 21.05
C THR A 283 1.87 20.18 21.54
N ALA A 284 2.00 20.40 22.85
CA ALA A 284 2.21 21.74 23.40
C ALA A 284 3.63 22.24 23.09
N ASP A 285 3.78 23.36 22.38
CA ASP A 285 5.11 23.96 22.15
C ASP A 285 5.52 24.86 23.32
N GLU A 286 4.58 25.69 23.82
CA GLU A 286 4.79 26.54 24.99
C GLU A 286 3.86 26.18 26.17
N THR A 287 4.30 26.52 27.38
CA THR A 287 3.42 26.48 28.56
C THR A 287 2.61 27.78 28.66
N ASP A 288 1.29 27.67 28.81
CA ASP A 288 0.40 28.82 28.96
C ASP A 288 -0.73 28.52 29.97
N THR A 289 -1.09 29.55 30.75
CA THR A 289 -2.07 29.49 31.86
C THR A 289 -3.27 30.41 31.65
N GLU A 290 -3.32 31.17 30.56
CA GLU A 290 -4.44 32.03 30.20
C GLU A 290 -5.71 31.20 30.01
N ASP A 291 -6.87 31.76 30.32
CA ASP A 291 -8.15 31.09 30.05
C ASP A 291 -8.37 31.07 28.53
N THR A 292 -8.35 29.87 27.92
CA THR A 292 -8.44 29.69 26.47
C THR A 292 -9.69 28.92 26.08
N GLN A 293 -10.45 29.47 25.15
CA GLN A 293 -11.69 28.91 24.64
C GLN A 293 -11.63 28.90 23.12
N LEU A 294 -11.58 27.71 22.53
CA LEU A 294 -11.55 27.51 21.08
C LEU A 294 -12.93 27.10 20.56
N ASN A 295 -13.25 27.51 19.34
CA ASN A 295 -14.33 26.97 18.53
C ASN A 295 -13.70 26.31 17.31
N ILE A 296 -14.05 25.05 17.12
CA ILE A 296 -13.54 24.21 16.05
C ILE A 296 -14.68 23.98 15.06
N TYR A 297 -14.38 24.17 13.79
CA TYR A 297 -15.23 23.86 12.64
C TYR A 297 -14.43 22.94 11.71
N ALA A 298 -15.11 22.15 10.89
CA ALA A 298 -14.47 21.63 9.69
C ALA A 298 -14.75 22.56 8.51
N GLN A 299 -13.92 22.53 7.48
CA GLN A 299 -14.24 23.12 6.20
C GLN A 299 -15.29 22.24 5.52
N LYS A 300 -16.39 22.84 5.06
CA LYS A 300 -17.46 22.15 4.33
C LYS A 300 -17.05 21.88 2.89
N SER A 301 -16.07 20.99 2.72
CA SER A 301 -15.52 20.55 1.44
C SER A 301 -14.88 19.18 1.61
N ALA A 302 -15.07 18.28 0.64
CA ALA A 302 -14.38 16.99 0.58
C ALA A 302 -12.99 17.05 -0.07
N THR A 303 -12.67 18.20 -0.68
CA THR A 303 -11.39 18.44 -1.35
C THR A 303 -10.77 19.77 -0.91
N PRO A 304 -10.65 20.02 0.42
CA PRO A 304 -10.00 21.24 0.89
C PRO A 304 -8.60 21.33 0.28
N GLU A 305 -8.29 22.46 -0.34
CA GLU A 305 -6.99 22.75 -0.94
C GLU A 305 -5.95 23.07 0.14
N ALA A 306 -4.67 22.92 -0.21
CA ALA A 306 -3.56 23.33 0.64
C ALA A 306 -3.67 24.83 0.99
N TYR A 307 -3.17 25.23 2.16
CA TYR A 307 -3.13 26.64 2.52
C TYR A 307 -2.13 27.38 1.63
N GLU A 308 -2.54 28.55 1.16
CA GLU A 308 -1.71 29.45 0.36
C GLU A 308 -1.45 30.77 1.09
N SER A 309 -0.39 31.48 0.71
CA SER A 309 -0.11 32.83 1.20
C SER A 309 -0.98 33.90 0.50
N VAL A 310 -2.29 33.62 0.41
CA VAL A 310 -3.32 34.52 -0.12
C VAL A 310 -4.10 35.11 1.05
N ALA A 311 -4.55 36.36 0.91
CA ALA A 311 -5.29 37.02 1.97
C ALA A 311 -6.60 36.30 2.29
N PHE A 312 -6.85 36.04 3.58
CA PHE A 312 -8.06 35.38 4.09
C PHE A 312 -8.22 33.91 3.66
N ASN A 313 -7.12 33.21 3.32
CA ASN A 313 -7.15 31.84 2.81
C ASN A 313 -7.77 30.81 3.77
N ILE A 314 -7.78 31.07 5.08
CA ILE A 314 -8.39 30.22 6.11
C ILE A 314 -9.79 30.74 6.44
N SER A 315 -9.94 32.01 6.78
CA SER A 315 -11.22 32.54 7.28
C SER A 315 -12.31 32.66 6.21
N SER A 316 -11.95 32.67 4.91
CA SER A 316 -12.92 32.67 3.82
C SER A 316 -13.47 31.28 3.47
N ARG A 317 -12.87 30.21 3.97
CA ARG A 317 -13.32 28.83 3.72
C ARG A 317 -14.69 28.61 4.39
N GLU A 318 -15.61 28.00 3.65
CA GLU A 318 -16.95 27.69 4.17
C GLU A 318 -16.83 26.70 5.33
N LYS A 319 -17.38 27.06 6.50
CA LYS A 319 -17.38 26.25 7.71
C LYS A 319 -18.58 25.30 7.73
N THR A 320 -18.44 24.16 8.38
CA THR A 320 -19.57 23.31 8.78
C THR A 320 -20.59 24.08 9.63
N LEU A 321 -21.85 23.69 9.55
CA LEU A 321 -22.91 24.16 10.44
C LEU A 321 -22.66 23.70 11.87
N ALA A 322 -22.17 22.47 12.05
CA ALA A 322 -21.71 21.95 13.31
C ALA A 322 -20.40 22.62 13.74
N SER A 323 -20.28 22.90 15.03
CA SER A 323 -19.06 23.39 15.66
C SER A 323 -18.90 22.78 17.05
N VAL A 324 -17.65 22.62 17.49
CA VAL A 324 -17.31 22.12 18.82
C VAL A 324 -16.58 23.23 19.57
N SER A 325 -17.06 23.52 20.78
CA SER A 325 -16.41 24.48 21.67
C SER A 325 -15.53 23.74 22.66
N TRP A 326 -14.26 24.13 22.76
CA TRP A 326 -13.26 23.51 23.63
C TRP A 326 -12.70 24.51 24.63
N ASN A 327 -13.03 24.33 25.91
CA ASN A 327 -12.41 25.06 27.00
C ASN A 327 -11.06 24.40 27.29
N VAL A 328 -9.99 24.98 26.75
CA VAL A 328 -8.68 24.32 26.70
C VAL A 328 -8.05 24.33 28.08
N PRO A 329 -7.74 23.16 28.66
CA PRO A 329 -7.00 23.09 29.92
C PRO A 329 -5.67 23.84 29.84
N VAL A 330 -5.14 24.20 31.01
CA VAL A 330 -3.80 24.81 31.12
C VAL A 330 -2.75 23.81 30.60
N TRP A 331 -1.85 24.27 29.72
CA TRP A 331 -0.71 23.49 29.24
C TRP A 331 0.51 23.84 30.10
N GLU A 332 0.87 22.91 30.98
CA GLU A 332 1.89 23.14 32.02
C GLU A 332 3.28 22.62 31.61
N THR A 333 3.34 21.84 30.52
CA THR A 333 4.54 21.12 30.08
C THR A 333 4.69 21.25 28.56
N THR A 334 5.86 21.68 28.09
CA THR A 334 6.23 21.67 26.67
C THR A 334 6.46 20.24 26.17
N LEU A 335 6.18 19.97 24.91
CA LEU A 335 6.16 18.66 24.23
C LEU A 335 5.15 17.66 24.80
N GLU A 336 4.21 18.11 25.64
CA GLU A 336 3.13 17.26 26.14
C GLU A 336 2.06 17.09 25.04
N SER A 337 1.70 15.84 24.75
CA SER A 337 0.62 15.48 23.84
C SER A 337 -0.26 14.42 24.52
N ALA A 338 -1.15 14.89 25.40
CA ALA A 338 -2.01 14.04 26.24
C ALA A 338 -3.44 14.59 26.26
N GLU A 339 -4.28 14.11 27.18
CA GLU A 339 -5.71 14.45 27.31
C GLU A 339 -5.98 15.97 27.35
N LYS A 340 -5.09 16.76 27.96
CA LYS A 340 -5.22 18.23 28.03
C LYS A 340 -5.03 18.92 26.68
N GLN A 341 -4.36 18.26 25.75
CA GLN A 341 -4.10 18.71 24.38
C GLN A 341 -5.01 18.01 23.36
N THR A 342 -5.94 17.16 23.81
CA THR A 342 -6.93 16.49 22.97
C THR A 342 -8.23 17.29 22.90
N THR A 343 -8.78 17.49 21.70
CA THR A 343 -10.08 18.15 21.57
C THR A 343 -11.23 17.27 22.08
N PRO A 344 -12.38 17.85 22.45
CA PRO A 344 -13.62 17.10 22.59
C PRO A 344 -14.00 16.40 21.28
N ASN A 345 -14.92 15.44 21.35
CA ASN A 345 -15.31 14.63 20.19
C ASN A 345 -15.88 15.49 19.05
N LEU A 346 -15.23 15.43 17.89
CA LEU A 346 -15.48 16.18 16.66
C LEU A 346 -16.40 15.44 15.68
N LYS A 347 -16.97 14.28 16.05
CA LYS A 347 -17.73 13.42 15.13
C LYS A 347 -18.81 14.13 14.33
N ALA A 348 -19.48 15.14 14.89
CA ALA A 348 -20.53 15.87 14.18
C ALA A 348 -19.97 16.73 13.03
N LEU A 349 -18.74 17.26 13.18
CA LEU A 349 -18.06 18.05 12.16
C LEU A 349 -17.58 17.11 11.06
N VAL A 350 -16.94 16.00 11.45
CA VAL A 350 -16.47 14.98 10.51
C VAL A 350 -17.65 14.37 9.75
N GLN A 351 -18.74 14.00 10.44
CA GLN A 351 -19.97 13.48 9.82
C GLN A 351 -20.54 14.47 8.80
N GLU A 352 -20.62 15.76 9.14
CA GLU A 352 -21.13 16.76 8.18
C GLU A 352 -20.28 16.88 6.92
N VAL A 353 -18.96 16.71 7.02
CA VAL A 353 -18.06 16.74 5.85
C VAL A 353 -18.15 15.44 5.05
N ILE A 354 -18.25 14.29 5.71
CA ILE A 354 -18.35 12.99 5.00
C ILE A 354 -19.75 12.72 4.42
N ASP A 355 -20.76 13.44 4.90
CA ASP A 355 -22.12 13.43 4.34
C ASP A 355 -22.26 14.33 3.10
N LEU A 356 -21.21 15.06 2.71
CA LEU A 356 -21.23 15.82 1.47
C LEU A 356 -21.29 14.86 0.28
N ASP A 357 -22.14 15.16 -0.71
CA ASP A 357 -22.24 14.35 -1.93
C ASP A 357 -20.90 14.23 -2.69
N SER A 358 -19.96 15.15 -2.44
CA SER A 358 -18.61 15.15 -3.00
C SER A 358 -17.59 14.34 -2.18
N TRP A 359 -17.96 13.80 -1.01
CA TRP A 359 -17.06 12.99 -0.19
C TRP A 359 -16.79 11.63 -0.84
N ALA A 360 -15.53 11.22 -0.85
CA ALA A 360 -15.07 9.92 -1.31
C ALA A 360 -13.99 9.38 -0.34
N ALA A 361 -13.73 8.07 -0.35
CA ALA A 361 -12.58 7.52 0.37
C ALA A 361 -11.27 8.18 -0.12
N ASN A 362 -10.34 8.40 0.80
CA ASN A 362 -9.10 9.17 0.59
C ASN A 362 -9.29 10.68 0.35
N SER A 363 -10.49 11.22 0.59
CA SER A 363 -10.72 12.67 0.59
C SER A 363 -9.89 13.39 1.65
N ASN A 364 -9.69 14.69 1.47
CA ASN A 364 -8.99 15.52 2.46
C ASN A 364 -10.02 16.13 3.41
N MET A 365 -9.61 16.46 4.63
CA MET A 365 -10.45 17.21 5.57
C MET A 365 -9.65 18.34 6.20
N ALA A 366 -10.23 19.53 6.27
CA ALA A 366 -9.62 20.67 6.93
C ALA A 366 -10.45 21.11 8.14
N PHE A 367 -9.79 21.56 9.18
CA PHE A 367 -10.37 22.17 10.37
C PHE A 367 -9.98 23.63 10.45
N ILE A 368 -10.95 24.46 10.84
CA ILE A 368 -10.79 25.89 11.04
C ILE A 368 -11.05 26.17 12.52
N ILE A 369 -10.08 26.78 13.20
CA ILE A 369 -10.12 27.03 14.63
C ILE A 369 -10.03 28.53 14.89
N ASP A 370 -10.99 29.06 15.64
CA ASP A 370 -11.00 30.43 16.16
C ASP A 370 -11.35 30.43 17.65
N GLY A 371 -11.39 31.60 18.31
CA GLY A 371 -11.78 31.65 19.72
C GLY A 371 -11.25 32.86 20.50
N THR A 372 -10.94 32.65 21.77
CA THR A 372 -10.30 33.62 22.67
C THR A 372 -9.22 32.95 23.54
N GLY A 373 -8.24 33.72 24.00
CA GLY A 373 -7.13 33.26 24.85
C GLY A 373 -5.91 32.86 24.02
N LYS A 374 -4.95 32.18 24.66
CA LYS A 374 -3.68 31.75 24.05
C LYS A 374 -3.35 30.31 24.44
N ARG A 375 -3.09 29.46 23.44
CA ARG A 375 -2.35 28.19 23.58
C ARG A 375 -1.42 28.06 22.39
N VAL A 376 -0.27 27.42 22.56
CA VAL A 376 0.74 27.32 21.49
C VAL A 376 1.10 25.86 21.31
N ALA A 377 0.77 25.32 20.14
CA ALA A 377 1.07 23.94 19.76
C ALA A 377 2.22 23.89 18.75
N ASP A 378 2.94 22.78 18.64
CA ASP A 378 3.88 22.59 17.53
C ASP A 378 3.12 22.53 16.20
N SER A 379 3.64 23.25 15.19
CA SER A 379 3.25 23.07 13.80
C SER A 379 4.03 21.93 13.14
N PHE A 380 3.73 21.65 11.88
CA PHE A 380 4.53 20.77 11.04
C PHE A 380 5.98 21.24 10.93
N GLU A 381 6.23 22.54 10.82
CA GLU A 381 7.58 23.11 10.79
C GLU A 381 8.30 23.04 12.14
N GLY A 382 7.56 22.94 13.25
CA GLY A 382 8.09 22.64 14.59
C GLY A 382 8.56 21.19 14.76
N GLY A 383 8.10 20.30 13.88
CA GLY A 383 8.52 18.90 13.75
C GLY A 383 7.37 18.01 13.29
N ALA A 384 7.56 17.26 12.21
CA ALA A 384 6.53 16.37 11.65
C ALA A 384 6.01 15.30 12.63
N ASP A 385 6.83 14.89 13.61
CA ASP A 385 6.47 13.95 14.67
C ASP A 385 5.59 14.56 15.76
N LYS A 386 5.60 15.89 15.89
CA LYS A 386 4.85 16.68 16.86
C LYS A 386 3.61 17.36 16.28
N ALA A 387 3.53 17.44 14.95
CA ALA A 387 2.44 18.03 14.22
C ALA A 387 1.08 17.47 14.66
N THR A 388 0.03 18.29 14.55
CA THR A 388 -1.31 17.92 15.01
C THR A 388 -1.79 16.63 14.33
N LYS A 389 -2.42 15.73 15.09
CA LYS A 389 -2.98 14.46 14.59
C LYS A 389 -4.50 14.48 14.64
N LEU A 390 -5.14 13.84 13.67
CA LEU A 390 -6.57 13.60 13.59
C LEU A 390 -6.83 12.10 13.75
N HIS A 391 -7.62 11.76 14.76
CA HIS A 391 -8.13 10.42 14.97
C HIS A 391 -9.63 10.37 14.61
N ILE A 392 -10.07 9.35 13.87
CA ILE A 392 -11.48 9.14 13.51
C ILE A 392 -11.84 7.65 13.63
N GLU A 393 -12.95 7.34 14.27
CA GLU A 393 -13.58 6.02 14.28
C GLU A 393 -14.93 6.07 13.56
N PHE A 394 -15.25 5.05 12.78
CA PHE A 394 -16.50 4.99 12.01
C PHE A 394 -16.97 3.57 11.73
N THR A 395 -18.26 3.39 11.45
CA THR A 395 -18.85 2.11 11.03
C THR A 395 -19.40 2.18 9.61
N THR A 396 -19.36 1.08 8.87
CA THR A 396 -20.03 0.94 7.57
C THR A 396 -21.19 -0.06 7.66
N GLY A 397 -22.35 0.28 7.07
CA GLY A 397 -23.57 -0.51 7.14
C GLY A 397 -24.01 -1.09 5.81
N SER A 398 -24.50 -2.33 5.83
CA SER A 398 -25.14 -3.00 4.69
C SER A 398 -26.58 -2.53 4.47
N ASP A 399 -26.84 -2.09 3.24
CA ASP A 399 -28.11 -1.94 2.52
C ASP A 399 -29.14 -0.89 2.99
N SER A 400 -29.45 0.06 2.08
CA SER A 400 -30.70 0.80 2.06
C SER A 400 -31.25 0.86 0.63
N ASN A 401 -31.98 -0.18 0.23
CA ASN A 401 -32.96 -0.11 -0.85
C ASN A 401 -34.20 -0.95 -0.51
N ILE A 402 -35.24 -0.31 0.02
CA ILE A 402 -36.63 -0.71 -0.25
C ILE A 402 -37.29 0.46 -0.96
N THR A 403 -37.52 0.29 -2.26
CA THR A 403 -38.56 1.02 -2.99
C THR A 403 -39.93 0.48 -2.61
N ASP A 404 -40.86 1.34 -2.21
CA ASP A 404 -42.24 1.18 -2.68
C ASP A 404 -42.80 2.56 -3.07
N GLY A 405 -43.33 2.62 -4.28
CA GLY A 405 -43.80 3.83 -4.93
C GLY A 405 -45.28 4.06 -4.75
N GLY A 406 -45.75 5.17 -5.33
CA GLY A 406 -47.14 5.30 -5.74
C GLY A 406 -48.08 5.93 -4.72
N SER A 407 -48.39 7.20 -5.00
CA SER A 407 -49.64 7.87 -4.66
C SER A 407 -50.86 6.93 -4.61
N ASP A 408 -51.56 6.91 -3.48
CA ASP A 408 -53.02 6.89 -3.49
C ASP A 408 -53.61 7.77 -2.36
N ASN A 409 -54.51 8.64 -2.79
CA ASN A 409 -55.31 9.53 -1.95
C ASN A 409 -56.32 8.73 -1.11
N ASN A 410 -56.33 8.86 0.22
CA ASN A 410 -57.53 9.34 0.93
C ASN A 410 -57.33 9.61 2.43
N THR A 411 -57.63 10.85 2.77
CA THR A 411 -58.25 11.41 3.99
C THR A 411 -58.50 10.56 5.26
N SER A 412 -58.13 11.23 6.36
CA SER A 412 -58.78 11.34 7.69
C SER A 412 -58.77 10.15 8.65
N ASP A 413 -57.98 10.36 9.70
CA ASP A 413 -58.27 10.04 11.11
C ASP A 413 -59.73 10.34 11.52
N GLY A 414 -60.29 9.44 12.33
CA GLY A 414 -61.50 9.71 13.11
C GLY A 414 -62.30 8.47 13.51
N GLY A 415 -62.06 7.96 14.72
CA GLY A 415 -63.16 7.71 15.66
C GLY A 415 -63.51 6.27 16.08
N GLU A 416 -63.42 6.09 17.40
CA GLU A 416 -64.40 5.44 18.30
C GLU A 416 -64.52 3.90 18.37
N ASP A 417 -64.07 3.40 19.53
CA ASP A 417 -64.88 2.75 20.58
C ASP A 417 -65.97 1.74 20.15
N THR A 418 -65.83 0.47 20.54
CA THR A 418 -66.67 -0.16 21.60
C THR A 418 -66.49 -1.68 21.68
N ASN A 419 -65.99 -2.11 22.84
CA ASN A 419 -66.46 -3.19 23.70
C ASN A 419 -67.64 -4.06 23.17
N THR A 420 -67.50 -5.41 23.14
CA THR A 420 -68.37 -6.39 23.84
C THR A 420 -68.20 -7.87 23.39
N THR A 421 -67.77 -8.69 24.36
CA THR A 421 -68.26 -10.03 24.80
C THR A 421 -68.78 -11.14 23.87
N ASP A 422 -68.50 -12.37 24.36
CA ASP A 422 -69.29 -13.63 24.31
C ASP A 422 -68.86 -14.62 23.21
N GLY A 423 -68.60 -15.91 23.42
CA GLY A 423 -68.80 -16.85 24.54
C GLY A 423 -69.19 -18.24 23.98
N GLY A 424 -68.64 -19.32 24.55
CA GLY A 424 -69.16 -20.72 24.44
C GLY A 424 -68.59 -21.59 23.30
N THR A 425 -67.77 -22.63 23.55
CA THR A 425 -68.04 -24.01 24.05
C THR A 425 -68.75 -24.97 23.07
N ASP A 426 -68.06 -26.05 22.68
CA ASP A 426 -68.40 -27.50 22.89
C ASP A 426 -67.65 -28.39 21.87
N ASN A 427 -66.75 -29.29 22.31
CA ASN A 427 -66.92 -30.71 22.67
C ASN A 427 -66.86 -31.73 21.50
N ASN A 428 -65.68 -32.36 21.37
CA ASN A 428 -65.41 -33.81 21.43
C ASN A 428 -66.29 -34.81 20.64
N THR A 429 -65.68 -35.56 19.70
CA THR A 429 -65.96 -37.01 19.49
C THR A 429 -64.79 -37.74 18.80
N THR A 430 -64.62 -38.97 19.25
CA THR A 430 -63.56 -39.99 19.08
C THR A 430 -63.75 -40.99 17.91
N GLU A 431 -62.71 -41.84 17.72
CA GLU A 431 -62.66 -43.17 17.05
C GLU A 431 -62.68 -43.18 15.51
N GLY A 432 -61.92 -44.00 14.76
CA GLY A 432 -61.01 -45.15 14.97
C GLY A 432 -60.84 -45.83 13.58
N GLY A 433 -59.64 -46.20 13.13
CA GLY A 433 -59.18 -47.61 13.11
C GLY A 433 -58.86 -48.15 11.69
N ASN A 434 -57.70 -48.83 11.57
CA ASN A 434 -57.23 -49.90 10.63
C ASN A 434 -57.35 -49.70 9.09
N ASP A 435 -56.47 -50.21 8.22
CA ASP A 435 -55.74 -51.49 8.23
C ASP A 435 -54.58 -51.49 7.20
N ASP A 436 -53.66 -52.45 7.37
CA ASP A 436 -52.47 -52.77 6.57
C ASP A 436 -52.73 -53.11 5.08
N THR A 437 -51.73 -52.91 4.20
CA THR A 437 -51.21 -53.98 3.32
C THR A 437 -49.90 -53.61 2.61
N ASN A 438 -49.04 -54.63 2.53
CA ASN A 438 -47.68 -54.67 2.01
C ASN A 438 -47.67 -55.01 0.50
N SER A 439 -46.82 -54.36 -0.31
CA SER A 439 -46.46 -54.83 -1.67
C SER A 439 -45.09 -54.31 -2.11
N THR A 440 -44.18 -55.25 -2.29
CA THR A 440 -42.86 -55.12 -2.94
C THR A 440 -42.97 -55.41 -4.45
N ASP A 441 -42.38 -54.57 -5.31
CA ASP A 441 -41.46 -54.97 -6.41
C ASP A 441 -40.87 -53.71 -7.07
N GLY A 442 -39.62 -53.77 -7.52
CA GLY A 442 -38.77 -52.61 -7.83
C GLY A 442 -38.55 -52.25 -9.31
N GLY A 443 -37.68 -51.27 -9.54
CA GLY A 443 -37.10 -50.93 -10.85
C GLY A 443 -36.81 -49.44 -11.06
N ASP A 444 -35.52 -49.08 -11.01
CA ASP A 444 -34.79 -47.85 -11.36
C ASP A 444 -35.49 -46.74 -12.18
N ASN A 445 -35.36 -45.48 -11.70
CA ASN A 445 -34.68 -44.38 -12.41
C ASN A 445 -34.71 -43.06 -11.61
N ASN A 446 -33.51 -42.56 -11.31
CA ASN A 446 -33.05 -41.16 -11.35
C ASN A 446 -34.04 -40.01 -11.05
N THR A 447 -33.82 -39.29 -9.95
CA THR A 447 -33.80 -37.82 -9.90
C THR A 447 -33.20 -37.35 -8.57
N THR A 448 -31.95 -36.92 -8.65
CA THR A 448 -31.28 -36.00 -7.72
C THR A 448 -32.02 -34.66 -7.69
N ASN A 449 -32.31 -34.13 -6.50
CA ASN A 449 -32.68 -32.75 -6.20
C ASN A 449 -32.37 -32.54 -4.71
N GLY A 450 -31.60 -31.56 -4.25
CA GLY A 450 -30.79 -30.55 -4.92
C GLY A 450 -29.73 -30.15 -3.90
N ASP A 451 -28.49 -30.08 -4.36
CA ASP A 451 -27.34 -29.65 -3.58
C ASP A 451 -27.47 -28.15 -3.33
N GLY A 452 -27.61 -27.77 -2.06
CA GLY A 452 -27.47 -26.38 -1.63
C GLY A 452 -26.00 -26.19 -1.29
N THR A 453 -25.19 -25.85 -2.31
CA THR A 453 -23.81 -25.43 -2.10
C THR A 453 -23.84 -24.09 -1.37
N ASP A 454 -23.49 -24.12 -0.10
CA ASP A 454 -23.10 -22.95 0.69
C ASP A 454 -21.80 -22.41 0.07
N THR A 455 -21.90 -21.46 -0.86
CA THR A 455 -20.73 -20.80 -1.43
C THR A 455 -20.30 -19.72 -0.45
N ASN A 456 -19.22 -20.00 0.29
CA ASN A 456 -18.44 -18.92 0.90
C ASN A 456 -18.15 -17.93 -0.23
N GLN A 457 -18.50 -16.66 -0.11
CA GLN A 457 -18.20 -15.63 -1.12
C GLN A 457 -17.31 -14.57 -0.45
N THR A 458 -16.22 -14.18 -1.11
CA THR A 458 -15.36 -13.08 -0.68
C THR A 458 -15.68 -11.87 -1.52
N LEU A 459 -15.84 -10.72 -0.86
CA LEU A 459 -15.96 -9.44 -1.53
C LEU A 459 -14.58 -9.01 -2.06
N ILE A 460 -14.48 -8.82 -3.37
CA ILE A 460 -13.25 -8.40 -4.05
C ILE A 460 -13.45 -6.99 -4.59
N SER A 461 -12.55 -6.07 -4.22
CA SER A 461 -12.49 -4.72 -4.78
C SER A 461 -11.45 -4.64 -5.90
N LYS A 462 -11.79 -4.02 -7.03
CA LYS A 462 -10.92 -3.80 -8.19
C LYS A 462 -11.02 -2.35 -8.69
N SER A 463 -9.96 -1.90 -9.34
CA SER A 463 -9.89 -0.61 -10.05
C SER A 463 -9.29 -0.84 -11.44
N ILE A 464 -9.87 -0.22 -12.47
CA ILE A 464 -9.42 -0.32 -13.86
C ILE A 464 -9.35 1.07 -14.51
N ASP A 465 -8.35 1.26 -15.37
CA ASP A 465 -8.20 2.41 -16.27
C ASP A 465 -8.16 1.89 -17.72
N ILE A 466 -9.16 2.25 -18.52
CA ILE A 466 -9.34 1.72 -19.88
C ILE A 466 -9.39 2.87 -20.89
N PRO A 467 -8.35 3.07 -21.71
CA PRO A 467 -8.38 4.05 -22.79
C PRO A 467 -9.19 3.55 -23.99
N ILE A 468 -9.70 4.48 -24.79
CA ILE A 468 -10.25 4.18 -26.11
C ILE A 468 -9.15 3.53 -26.98
N SER A 469 -9.47 2.38 -27.58
CA SER A 469 -8.50 1.52 -28.28
C SER A 469 -8.71 1.43 -29.79
N TYR A 470 -9.76 2.07 -30.32
CA TYR A 470 -10.11 2.06 -31.74
C TYR A 470 -10.72 3.40 -32.14
N GLY A 471 -10.35 3.92 -33.30
CA GLY A 471 -10.88 5.21 -33.80
C GLY A 471 -12.39 5.31 -34.02
N ASN A 472 -13.07 4.17 -34.15
CA ASN A 472 -14.53 4.15 -34.27
C ASN A 472 -15.22 4.11 -32.90
N ASP A 473 -14.49 4.24 -31.81
CA ASP A 473 -15.01 4.20 -30.45
C ASP A 473 -15.10 5.60 -29.82
N ASP A 474 -14.64 6.64 -30.49
CA ASP A 474 -14.89 8.05 -30.21
C ASP A 474 -15.34 8.78 -31.47
N VAL A 475 -16.57 9.30 -31.45
CA VAL A 475 -17.20 9.87 -32.64
C VAL A 475 -17.98 11.13 -32.31
N GLU A 476 -18.12 11.99 -33.31
CA GLU A 476 -18.94 13.19 -33.22
C GLU A 476 -20.12 13.10 -34.18
N GLU A 477 -21.32 13.41 -33.69
CA GLU A 477 -22.53 13.42 -34.49
C GLU A 477 -23.06 14.85 -34.64
N ALA A 478 -22.98 15.40 -35.85
CA ALA A 478 -23.59 16.69 -36.16
C ALA A 478 -25.12 16.64 -36.10
N GLN A 479 -25.77 17.80 -35.92
CA GLN A 479 -27.24 17.93 -35.93
C GLN A 479 -27.95 17.34 -37.16
N THR A 480 -27.25 17.21 -38.30
CA THR A 480 -27.77 16.54 -39.50
C THR A 480 -27.81 15.01 -39.40
N GLY A 481 -27.23 14.44 -38.35
CA GLY A 481 -27.02 13.01 -38.13
C GLY A 481 -25.74 12.47 -38.77
N ALA A 482 -24.92 13.30 -39.42
CA ALA A 482 -23.63 12.85 -39.96
C ALA A 482 -22.67 12.49 -38.81
N ILE A 483 -21.96 11.37 -38.95
CA ILE A 483 -20.99 10.87 -37.96
C ILE A 483 -19.57 11.11 -38.49
N TYR A 484 -18.75 11.78 -37.68
CA TYR A 484 -17.31 11.95 -37.88
C TYR A 484 -16.59 10.92 -37.01
N MET A 485 -15.75 10.10 -37.64
CA MET A 485 -15.08 8.94 -37.02
C MET A 485 -13.57 8.96 -37.25
N ASP A 486 -13.05 10.06 -37.79
CA ASP A 486 -11.66 10.25 -38.18
C ASP A 486 -11.16 11.66 -37.83
N SER A 487 -11.85 12.32 -36.89
CA SER A 487 -11.46 13.63 -36.35
C SER A 487 -10.30 13.44 -35.38
N SER A 488 -9.29 14.30 -35.44
CA SER A 488 -8.14 14.28 -34.51
C SER A 488 -8.48 14.81 -33.11
N ASP A 489 -9.62 15.47 -33.02
CA ASP A 489 -10.15 16.20 -31.89
C ASP A 489 -11.62 15.79 -31.65
N LEU A 490 -12.05 15.97 -30.41
CA LEU A 490 -13.43 15.85 -29.97
C LEU A 490 -13.89 17.22 -29.49
N GLU A 491 -14.68 17.90 -30.31
CA GLU A 491 -15.35 19.13 -29.89
C GLU A 491 -16.53 18.74 -29.01
N LEU A 492 -16.33 18.85 -27.70
CA LEU A 492 -17.36 18.55 -26.71
C LEU A 492 -18.52 19.53 -26.87
N VAL A 493 -19.47 19.08 -27.71
CA VAL A 493 -20.70 19.70 -28.17
C VAL A 493 -20.58 20.73 -29.29
N HIS A 494 -19.62 21.65 -29.37
CA HIS A 494 -19.73 22.76 -30.33
C HIS A 494 -18.51 22.97 -31.23
N ASP A 495 -18.67 22.67 -32.54
CA ASP A 495 -17.74 23.03 -33.63
C ASP A 495 -18.44 23.94 -34.66
N GLY A 496 -18.88 25.11 -34.22
CA GLY A 496 -19.71 26.03 -35.02
C GLY A 496 -21.16 25.59 -35.23
N ILE A 497 -21.47 24.29 -35.10
CA ILE A 497 -22.81 23.70 -34.97
C ILE A 497 -22.77 22.70 -33.82
N ASP A 498 -23.85 22.61 -33.04
CA ASP A 498 -23.93 21.67 -31.92
C ASP A 498 -23.96 20.21 -32.42
N GLN A 499 -23.20 19.37 -31.69
CA GLN A 499 -22.90 17.98 -31.95
C GLN A 499 -23.25 17.12 -30.73
N THR A 500 -23.34 15.81 -30.92
CA THR A 500 -23.43 14.81 -29.84
C THR A 500 -22.22 13.90 -29.90
N ILE A 501 -21.54 13.69 -28.77
CA ILE A 501 -20.31 12.89 -28.72
C ILE A 501 -20.64 11.48 -28.24
N GLY A 502 -20.08 10.49 -28.93
CA GLY A 502 -20.18 9.08 -28.55
C GLY A 502 -18.81 8.55 -28.17
N LEU A 503 -18.66 8.01 -26.96
CA LEU A 503 -17.44 7.35 -26.49
C LEU A 503 -17.74 5.89 -26.17
N ARG A 504 -16.86 4.94 -26.49
CA ARG A 504 -17.08 3.52 -26.25
C ARG A 504 -15.82 2.85 -25.73
N PHE A 505 -15.98 2.12 -24.63
CA PHE A 505 -14.90 1.40 -23.96
C PHE A 505 -15.16 -0.09 -24.05
N THR A 506 -14.13 -0.88 -24.34
CA THR A 506 -14.22 -2.33 -24.53
C THR A 506 -13.33 -3.07 -23.54
N ASN A 507 -13.52 -4.38 -23.38
CA ASN A 507 -12.69 -5.24 -22.53
C ASN A 507 -12.62 -4.80 -21.05
N LEU A 508 -13.73 -4.30 -20.51
CA LEU A 508 -13.79 -3.74 -19.16
C LEU A 508 -13.54 -4.77 -18.05
N ASN A 509 -13.82 -6.05 -18.29
CA ASN A 509 -13.70 -7.14 -17.31
C ASN A 509 -14.50 -6.92 -16.02
N ILE A 510 -15.62 -6.18 -16.07
CA ILE A 510 -16.50 -5.89 -14.92
C ILE A 510 -17.58 -6.98 -14.84
N PRO A 511 -17.63 -7.81 -13.79
CA PRO A 511 -18.66 -8.84 -13.64
C PRO A 511 -20.09 -8.25 -13.67
N GLN A 512 -21.04 -9.04 -14.15
CA GLN A 512 -22.45 -8.66 -14.11
C GLN A 512 -22.90 -8.43 -12.67
N GLY A 513 -23.55 -7.28 -12.42
CA GLY A 513 -24.02 -6.92 -11.10
C GLY A 513 -22.91 -6.53 -10.11
N ALA A 514 -21.67 -6.34 -10.56
CA ALA A 514 -20.64 -5.73 -9.72
C ALA A 514 -21.13 -4.37 -9.21
N THR A 515 -20.85 -4.09 -7.94
CA THR A 515 -21.15 -2.80 -7.32
C THR A 515 -20.08 -1.81 -7.73
N ILE A 516 -20.41 -0.86 -8.60
CA ILE A 516 -19.51 0.21 -9.00
C ILE A 516 -19.33 1.14 -7.80
N THR A 517 -18.10 1.37 -7.35
CA THR A 517 -17.77 2.26 -6.23
C THR A 517 -17.39 3.65 -6.72
N SER A 518 -16.75 3.76 -7.90
CA SER A 518 -16.49 5.01 -8.61
C SER A 518 -16.37 4.77 -10.12
N ALA A 519 -16.70 5.77 -10.95
CA ALA A 519 -16.40 5.78 -12.38
C ALA A 519 -16.22 7.22 -12.89
N SER A 520 -15.24 7.45 -13.77
CA SER A 520 -15.09 8.75 -14.44
C SER A 520 -14.36 8.61 -15.78
N ILE A 521 -14.51 9.59 -16.67
CA ILE A 521 -13.74 9.66 -17.92
C ILE A 521 -12.76 10.82 -17.83
N GLN A 522 -11.50 10.55 -18.12
CA GLN A 522 -10.44 11.54 -18.15
C GLN A 522 -10.10 11.87 -19.61
N PHE A 523 -10.00 13.16 -19.91
CA PHE A 523 -9.63 13.70 -21.22
C PHE A 523 -8.27 14.39 -21.19
N ASN A 524 -7.68 14.58 -22.37
CA ASN A 524 -6.55 15.48 -22.63
C ASN A 524 -7.03 16.72 -23.38
N THR A 525 -6.47 17.89 -23.07
CA THR A 525 -6.79 19.14 -23.77
C THR A 525 -6.07 19.23 -25.11
N ASP A 526 -6.81 19.26 -26.23
CA ASP A 526 -6.22 19.46 -27.56
C ASP A 526 -6.19 20.95 -27.95
N GLU A 527 -7.26 21.71 -27.69
CA GLU A 527 -7.30 23.16 -27.95
C GLU A 527 -7.65 23.99 -26.71
N VAL A 528 -7.06 25.19 -26.65
CA VAL A 528 -7.22 26.17 -25.56
C VAL A 528 -7.79 27.49 -26.05
N GLY A 529 -8.30 28.31 -25.13
CA GLY A 529 -8.77 29.67 -25.41
C GLY A 529 -10.28 29.81 -25.57
N HIS A 530 -11.03 28.75 -25.25
CA HIS A 530 -12.48 28.74 -25.17
C HIS A 530 -12.95 29.22 -23.80
N THR A 531 -13.46 30.45 -23.72
CA THR A 531 -13.92 31.05 -22.44
C THR A 531 -15.42 30.90 -22.20
N ASP A 532 -16.15 30.30 -23.15
CA ASP A 532 -17.59 30.12 -23.03
C ASP A 532 -17.93 29.12 -21.91
N ALA A 533 -19.07 29.33 -21.25
CA ALA A 533 -19.57 28.41 -20.24
C ALA A 533 -19.98 27.09 -20.92
N THR A 534 -19.41 25.97 -20.45
CA THR A 534 -19.63 24.65 -21.02
C THR A 534 -20.27 23.75 -19.99
N VAL A 535 -21.46 23.23 -20.32
CA VAL A 535 -22.23 22.34 -19.44
C VAL A 535 -22.67 21.13 -20.25
N LEU A 536 -22.16 19.97 -19.90
CA LEU A 536 -22.38 18.71 -20.60
C LEU A 536 -23.24 17.77 -19.76
N ASN A 537 -24.13 17.04 -20.40
CA ASN A 537 -24.91 15.95 -19.83
C ASN A 537 -24.36 14.65 -20.39
N ILE A 538 -24.01 13.74 -19.49
CA ILE A 538 -23.38 12.47 -19.81
C ILE A 538 -24.36 11.36 -19.45
N TYR A 539 -24.62 10.48 -20.41
CA TYR A 539 -25.41 9.27 -20.26
C TYR A 539 -24.57 8.07 -20.65
N ALA A 540 -24.86 6.89 -20.09
CA ALA A 540 -24.42 5.65 -20.71
C ALA A 540 -25.50 5.18 -21.69
N GLN A 541 -25.11 4.34 -22.65
CA GLN A 541 -26.05 3.63 -23.50
C GLN A 541 -26.72 2.51 -22.69
N ASN A 542 -28.04 2.47 -22.67
CA ASN A 542 -28.84 1.48 -21.95
C ASN A 542 -28.97 0.17 -22.74
N ILE A 543 -27.87 -0.54 -22.93
CA ILE A 543 -27.79 -1.83 -23.63
C ILE A 543 -26.79 -2.77 -22.96
N ASP A 544 -26.99 -4.09 -23.08
CA ASP A 544 -26.15 -5.10 -22.45
C ASP A 544 -24.68 -5.09 -22.94
N ASN A 545 -24.45 -4.78 -24.22
CA ASN A 545 -23.13 -4.70 -24.82
C ASN A 545 -23.19 -3.69 -25.98
N ALA A 546 -22.53 -2.55 -25.82
CA ALA A 546 -22.62 -1.45 -26.78
C ALA A 546 -21.97 -1.85 -28.13
N PRO A 547 -22.70 -1.76 -29.26
CA PRO A 547 -22.09 -1.95 -30.58
C PRO A 547 -21.14 -0.80 -30.92
N THR A 548 -20.10 -1.10 -31.70
CA THR A 548 -19.19 -0.09 -32.27
C THR A 548 -19.97 0.99 -33.02
N PHE A 549 -19.51 2.25 -32.97
CA PHE A 549 -20.14 3.30 -33.76
C PHE A 549 -19.96 3.04 -35.26
N THR A 550 -20.89 3.54 -36.06
CA THR A 550 -20.86 3.39 -37.53
C THR A 550 -21.22 4.72 -38.18
N SER A 551 -20.89 4.89 -39.46
CA SER A 551 -21.26 6.07 -40.26
C SER A 551 -22.75 6.18 -40.60
N SER A 552 -23.61 5.34 -40.01
CA SER A 552 -25.06 5.43 -40.16
C SER A 552 -25.57 6.70 -39.52
N SER A 553 -26.51 7.41 -40.17
CA SER A 553 -26.98 8.67 -39.61
C SER A 553 -27.67 8.49 -38.26
N TYR A 554 -27.39 9.40 -37.32
CA TYR A 554 -27.92 9.40 -35.95
C TYR A 554 -27.45 8.23 -35.07
N ASN A 555 -26.29 7.62 -35.35
CA ASN A 555 -25.82 6.42 -34.64
C ASN A 555 -25.48 6.65 -33.16
N VAL A 556 -25.25 7.89 -32.73
CA VAL A 556 -25.04 8.26 -31.33
C VAL A 556 -26.36 8.70 -30.71
N SER A 557 -27.03 9.70 -31.27
CA SER A 557 -28.21 10.32 -30.65
C SER A 557 -29.45 9.41 -30.60
N SER A 558 -29.53 8.40 -31.47
CA SER A 558 -30.62 7.41 -31.45
C SER A 558 -30.46 6.28 -30.44
N ARG A 559 -29.30 6.21 -29.75
CA ARG A 559 -29.04 5.18 -28.75
C ARG A 559 -29.89 5.45 -27.49
N ASP A 560 -30.54 4.40 -26.99
CA ASP A 560 -31.27 4.48 -25.73
C ASP A 560 -30.31 4.85 -24.60
N LYS A 561 -30.65 5.88 -23.83
CA LYS A 561 -29.85 6.40 -22.72
C LYS A 561 -30.25 5.72 -21.41
N THR A 562 -29.31 5.65 -20.47
CA THR A 562 -29.60 5.34 -19.07
C THR A 562 -30.56 6.35 -18.49
N THR A 563 -31.31 5.93 -17.46
CA THR A 563 -32.14 6.83 -16.66
C THR A 563 -31.27 7.73 -15.79
N ALA A 564 -30.17 7.18 -15.27
CA ALA A 564 -29.12 7.95 -14.61
C ALA A 564 -28.32 8.78 -15.64
N SER A 565 -27.96 10.00 -15.25
CA SER A 565 -27.08 10.89 -16.01
C SER A 565 -26.23 11.74 -15.05
N ALA A 566 -25.13 12.26 -15.56
CA ALA A 566 -24.26 13.20 -14.84
C ALA A 566 -24.20 14.53 -15.58
N VAL A 567 -24.15 15.64 -14.84
CA VAL A 567 -23.97 16.98 -15.40
C VAL A 567 -22.56 17.45 -15.08
N TRP A 568 -21.80 17.77 -16.12
CA TRP A 568 -20.43 18.28 -16.03
C TRP A 568 -20.41 19.77 -16.38
N ASP A 569 -20.22 20.60 -15.35
CA ASP A 569 -19.86 22.02 -15.53
C ASP A 569 -18.35 22.08 -15.82
N VAL A 570 -18.00 22.18 -17.11
CA VAL A 570 -16.62 21.97 -17.57
C VAL A 570 -15.80 23.24 -17.36
N PRO A 571 -14.76 23.23 -16.50
CA PRO A 571 -13.90 24.38 -16.30
C PRO A 571 -13.23 24.83 -17.61
N GLU A 572 -12.73 26.07 -17.64
CA GLU A 572 -11.93 26.54 -18.77
C GLU A 572 -10.64 25.72 -18.91
N TRP A 573 -10.35 25.26 -20.13
CA TRP A 573 -9.09 24.57 -20.45
C TRP A 573 -8.11 25.58 -21.03
N SER A 574 -7.06 25.88 -20.26
CA SER A 574 -6.12 26.98 -20.56
C SER A 574 -4.70 26.50 -20.89
N VAL A 575 -4.42 25.20 -20.74
CA VAL A 575 -3.11 24.58 -20.97
C VAL A 575 -3.27 23.42 -21.96
N LEU A 576 -2.47 23.45 -23.04
CA LEU A 576 -2.42 22.37 -24.02
C LEU A 576 -1.87 21.09 -23.38
N ASP A 577 -2.38 19.94 -23.83
CA ASP A 577 -2.05 18.60 -23.34
C ASP A 577 -2.33 18.38 -21.84
N GLU A 578 -3.04 19.30 -21.18
CA GLU A 578 -3.37 19.17 -19.77
C GLU A 578 -4.33 18.01 -19.55
N HIS A 579 -3.97 17.15 -18.60
CA HIS A 579 -4.69 15.94 -18.19
C HIS A 579 -4.79 15.96 -16.66
N SER A 580 -5.61 16.88 -16.17
CA SER A 580 -5.83 17.12 -14.75
C SER A 580 -7.31 16.92 -14.40
N THR A 581 -7.68 17.19 -13.16
CA THR A 581 -9.07 17.12 -12.68
C THR A 581 -10.03 18.04 -13.46
N ALA A 582 -9.54 19.11 -14.10
CA ALA A 582 -10.36 20.00 -14.93
C ALA A 582 -10.84 19.34 -16.24
N GLN A 583 -10.13 18.30 -16.70
CA GLN A 583 -10.46 17.50 -17.87
C GLN A 583 -11.10 16.15 -17.50
N GLN A 584 -11.46 15.94 -16.23
CA GLN A 584 -12.12 14.74 -15.75
C GLN A 584 -13.62 14.96 -15.60
N THR A 585 -14.44 14.00 -16.03
CA THR A 585 -15.88 14.06 -15.77
C THR A 585 -16.17 13.96 -14.26
N PRO A 586 -17.36 14.41 -13.82
CA PRO A 586 -17.88 14.06 -12.50
C PRO A 586 -18.09 12.54 -12.37
N GLU A 587 -18.48 12.12 -11.17
CA GLU A 587 -18.79 10.72 -10.85
C GLU A 587 -19.89 10.15 -11.76
N LEU A 588 -19.58 9.04 -12.45
CA LEU A 588 -20.42 8.36 -13.42
C LEU A 588 -21.02 7.04 -12.89
N LYS A 589 -20.71 6.64 -11.65
CA LYS A 589 -21.11 5.38 -11.00
C LYS A 589 -22.55 4.99 -11.28
N LEU A 590 -23.50 5.93 -11.14
CA LEU A 590 -24.93 5.60 -11.30
C LEU A 590 -25.29 5.17 -12.73
N LEU A 591 -24.74 5.83 -13.76
CA LEU A 591 -24.99 5.41 -15.15
C LEU A 591 -24.23 4.14 -15.53
N VAL A 592 -23.02 3.93 -15.01
CA VAL A 592 -22.27 2.68 -15.22
C VAL A 592 -22.99 1.51 -14.53
N GLN A 593 -23.45 1.70 -13.29
CA GLN A 593 -24.18 0.72 -12.51
C GLN A 593 -25.47 0.27 -13.20
N GLU A 594 -26.22 1.21 -13.80
CA GLU A 594 -27.45 0.88 -14.54
C GLU A 594 -27.17 -0.13 -15.67
N VAL A 595 -26.04 0.02 -16.38
CA VAL A 595 -25.66 -0.87 -17.48
C VAL A 595 -25.09 -2.20 -16.98
N VAL A 596 -24.22 -2.17 -15.96
CA VAL A 596 -23.59 -3.38 -15.37
C VAL A 596 -24.61 -4.29 -14.67
N ASN A 597 -25.71 -3.73 -14.16
CA ASN A 597 -26.82 -4.48 -13.55
C ASN A 597 -27.70 -5.21 -14.57
N ARG A 598 -27.54 -4.93 -15.87
CA ARG A 598 -28.42 -5.52 -16.89
C ARG A 598 -28.22 -7.03 -16.96
N SER A 599 -29.33 -7.74 -17.16
CA SER A 599 -29.33 -9.21 -17.14
C SER A 599 -28.48 -9.86 -18.24
N GLY A 600 -28.23 -9.14 -19.34
CA GLY A 600 -27.38 -9.61 -20.44
C GLY A 600 -25.96 -9.04 -20.42
N TRP A 601 -25.61 -8.21 -19.43
CA TRP A 601 -24.22 -7.76 -19.26
C TRP A 601 -23.33 -8.96 -18.96
N THR A 602 -22.21 -9.04 -19.67
CA THR A 602 -21.13 -10.02 -19.44
C THR A 602 -19.84 -9.29 -19.12
N LYS A 603 -18.86 -9.96 -18.49
CA LYS A 603 -17.61 -9.31 -18.02
C LYS A 603 -16.87 -8.49 -19.09
N ASN A 604 -16.92 -8.91 -20.35
CA ASN A 604 -16.23 -8.24 -21.46
C ASN A 604 -17.15 -7.36 -22.31
N SER A 605 -18.33 -7.02 -21.80
CA SER A 605 -19.26 -6.15 -22.52
C SER A 605 -18.68 -4.75 -22.66
N ALA A 606 -19.01 -4.10 -23.78
CA ALA A 606 -18.60 -2.73 -24.04
C ALA A 606 -19.61 -1.76 -23.42
N LEU A 607 -19.10 -0.67 -22.87
CA LEU A 607 -19.87 0.45 -22.36
C LEU A 607 -19.73 1.63 -23.31
N ALA A 608 -20.83 2.27 -23.67
CA ALA A 608 -20.79 3.50 -24.46
C ALA A 608 -21.40 4.66 -23.68
N PHE A 609 -20.85 5.84 -23.85
CA PHE A 609 -21.33 7.10 -23.30
C PHE A 609 -21.81 8.02 -24.43
N ILE A 610 -22.80 8.83 -24.10
CA ILE A 610 -23.42 9.82 -24.98
C ILE A 610 -23.33 11.16 -24.26
N ILE A 611 -22.63 12.11 -24.85
CA ILE A 611 -22.40 13.44 -24.28
C ILE A 611 -23.11 14.48 -25.14
N GLU A 612 -23.96 15.28 -24.51
CA GLU A 612 -24.73 16.36 -25.13
C GLU A 612 -24.81 17.56 -24.19
N GLY A 613 -24.99 18.79 -24.68
CA GLY A 613 -24.98 19.94 -23.77
C GLY A 613 -24.93 21.27 -24.48
N ILE A 614 -24.19 22.21 -23.89
CA ILE A 614 -23.87 23.52 -24.46
C ILE A 614 -22.40 23.88 -24.19
N GLY A 615 -21.89 24.83 -24.95
CA GLY A 615 -20.53 25.37 -24.80
C GLY A 615 -19.53 24.60 -25.66
N HIS A 616 -18.24 24.88 -25.43
CA HIS A 616 -17.15 24.43 -26.29
C HIS A 616 -15.91 24.10 -25.46
N ARG A 617 -15.46 22.84 -25.54
CA ARG A 617 -14.13 22.37 -25.10
C ARG A 617 -13.65 21.34 -26.12
N THR A 618 -12.36 21.28 -26.37
CA THR A 618 -11.80 20.41 -27.42
C THR A 618 -10.79 19.47 -26.77
N ALA A 619 -11.10 18.18 -26.81
CA ALA A 619 -10.27 17.12 -26.27
C ALA A 619 -9.54 16.36 -27.38
N ASP A 620 -8.40 15.74 -27.08
CA ASP A 620 -7.79 14.79 -28.01
C ASP A 620 -8.74 13.60 -28.25
N SER A 621 -8.83 13.16 -29.51
CA SER A 621 -9.43 11.87 -29.87
C SER A 621 -8.36 10.77 -29.94
N TYR A 622 -8.78 9.55 -30.21
CA TYR A 622 -7.90 8.44 -30.56
C TYR A 622 -7.03 8.76 -31.79
N GLU A 623 -7.57 9.40 -32.81
CA GLU A 623 -6.83 9.86 -33.99
C GLU A 623 -5.84 10.99 -33.68
N GLY A 624 -6.11 11.80 -32.65
CA GLY A 624 -5.19 12.83 -32.13
C GLY A 624 -3.94 12.25 -31.47
N GLY A 625 -4.08 11.07 -30.86
CA GLY A 625 -2.97 10.28 -30.33
C GLY A 625 -3.46 9.18 -29.38
N THR A 626 -2.99 7.95 -29.59
CA THR A 626 -3.46 6.79 -28.81
C THR A 626 -3.19 6.90 -27.30
N GLU A 627 -2.16 7.65 -26.91
CA GLU A 627 -1.76 7.91 -25.53
C GLU A 627 -2.52 9.08 -24.88
N LYS A 628 -3.29 9.83 -25.66
CA LYS A 628 -4.09 10.98 -25.22
C LYS A 628 -5.60 10.74 -25.35
N ALA A 629 -5.98 9.58 -25.88
CA ALA A 629 -7.37 9.20 -26.06
C ALA A 629 -8.11 9.18 -24.71
N PRO A 630 -9.42 9.48 -24.68
CA PRO A 630 -10.20 9.46 -23.45
C PRO A 630 -10.06 8.13 -22.70
N THR A 631 -9.90 8.20 -21.37
CA THR A 631 -9.70 7.03 -20.50
C THR A 631 -10.82 6.90 -19.48
N LEU A 632 -11.47 5.75 -19.43
CA LEU A 632 -12.48 5.42 -18.44
C LEU A 632 -11.82 4.78 -17.21
N HIS A 633 -11.93 5.44 -16.08
CA HIS A 633 -11.63 4.88 -14.76
C HIS A 633 -12.89 4.25 -14.16
N VAL A 634 -12.79 3.04 -13.61
CA VAL A 634 -13.87 2.38 -12.85
C VAL A 634 -13.31 1.63 -11.65
N GLU A 635 -13.86 1.91 -10.47
CA GLU A 635 -13.69 1.09 -9.27
C GLU A 635 -14.95 0.29 -9.02
N TYR A 636 -14.83 -0.98 -8.65
CA TYR A 636 -15.97 -1.85 -8.40
C TYR A 636 -15.66 -2.98 -7.44
N GLU A 637 -16.72 -3.47 -6.81
CA GLU A 637 -16.72 -4.61 -5.90
C GLU A 637 -17.62 -5.71 -6.43
N PHE A 638 -17.22 -6.96 -6.26
CA PHE A 638 -18.07 -8.09 -6.58
C PHE A 638 -17.80 -9.25 -5.63
N LEU A 639 -18.84 -10.05 -5.40
CA LEU A 639 -18.72 -11.30 -4.68
C LEU A 639 -18.11 -12.33 -5.62
N GLN A 640 -16.92 -12.80 -5.27
CA GLN A 640 -16.31 -13.95 -5.89
C GLN A 640 -16.59 -15.15 -4.98
N ASP A 641 -17.12 -16.24 -5.54
CA ASP A 641 -17.20 -17.49 -4.79
C ASP A 641 -15.80 -17.84 -4.28
N VAL A 642 -15.65 -17.91 -2.95
CA VAL A 642 -14.63 -18.72 -2.30
C VAL A 642 -14.96 -20.13 -2.71
N VAL A 643 -14.31 -20.53 -3.79
CA VAL A 643 -14.17 -21.93 -4.13
C VAL A 643 -13.69 -22.63 -2.85
N VAL A 644 -14.56 -23.44 -2.24
CA VAL A 644 -14.16 -24.37 -1.20
C VAL A 644 -13.18 -25.30 -1.89
N LEU A 645 -11.91 -25.01 -1.67
CA LEU A 645 -10.79 -25.67 -2.32
C LEU A 645 -10.88 -27.17 -2.02
N ASP A 646 -11.10 -27.99 -3.05
CA ASP A 646 -10.87 -29.43 -2.98
C ASP A 646 -9.40 -29.65 -2.50
N PRO A 647 -9.13 -30.57 -1.54
CA PRO A 647 -7.81 -30.83 -0.95
C PRO A 647 -6.61 -31.09 -1.89
N ALA A 648 -6.77 -31.06 -3.21
CA ALA A 648 -5.65 -31.18 -4.15
C ALA A 648 -4.87 -29.87 -4.31
N VAL A 649 -4.34 -29.33 -3.20
CA VAL A 649 -3.31 -28.28 -3.25
C VAL A 649 -2.04 -28.88 -3.82
N THR A 650 -1.59 -28.35 -4.96
CA THR A 650 -0.27 -28.69 -5.49
C THR A 650 0.77 -27.92 -4.69
N SER A 651 1.50 -28.62 -3.82
CA SER A 651 2.67 -28.08 -3.15
C SER A 651 3.90 -28.23 -4.03
N PHE A 652 4.78 -27.23 -4.04
CA PHE A 652 6.03 -27.27 -4.77
C PHE A 652 7.23 -27.33 -3.82
N VAL A 653 8.31 -27.95 -4.28
CA VAL A 653 9.58 -28.03 -3.53
C VAL A 653 10.60 -27.15 -4.23
N GLU A 654 11.35 -26.41 -3.43
CA GLU A 654 12.45 -25.59 -3.90
C GLU A 654 13.66 -26.44 -4.32
N ASP A 655 14.34 -26.00 -5.38
CA ASP A 655 15.67 -26.43 -5.76
C ASP A 655 16.56 -25.20 -5.96
N SER A 656 17.52 -25.05 -5.06
CA SER A 656 18.39 -23.87 -4.98
C SER A 656 19.32 -23.68 -6.16
N SER A 657 19.54 -24.74 -6.96
CA SER A 657 20.47 -24.74 -8.07
C SER A 657 19.90 -24.20 -9.39
N VAL A 658 18.58 -23.92 -9.45
CA VAL A 658 17.83 -23.79 -10.71
C VAL A 658 17.84 -22.38 -11.29
N ASN A 659 17.80 -21.33 -10.47
CA ASN A 659 17.41 -19.98 -10.91
C ASN A 659 18.57 -18.96 -11.01
N VAL A 660 19.82 -19.40 -10.82
CA VAL A 660 21.01 -18.53 -10.80
C VAL A 660 21.30 -17.82 -12.12
N PHE A 661 20.57 -18.17 -13.19
CA PHE A 661 20.68 -17.61 -14.54
C PHE A 661 19.50 -16.71 -14.92
N ASN A 662 18.69 -16.30 -13.95
CA ASN A 662 17.62 -15.35 -14.19
C ASN A 662 18.16 -13.96 -14.55
N PRO A 663 17.44 -13.18 -15.38
CA PRO A 663 17.86 -11.86 -15.83
C PRO A 663 17.82 -10.83 -14.71
N ASP A 664 18.55 -9.72 -14.89
CA ASP A 664 18.46 -8.53 -14.03
C ASP A 664 18.76 -8.80 -12.55
N ARG A 665 19.67 -9.75 -12.27
CA ARG A 665 20.11 -10.09 -10.91
C ARG A 665 21.43 -10.87 -10.90
N GLY A 666 22.00 -11.03 -9.70
CA GLY A 666 23.03 -12.02 -9.44
C GLY A 666 24.46 -11.54 -9.66
N LEU A 667 25.37 -12.47 -9.90
CA LEU A 667 26.78 -12.17 -10.11
C LEU A 667 27.03 -11.67 -11.54
N TYR A 668 27.87 -10.66 -11.70
CA TYR A 668 28.29 -10.16 -13.02
C TYR A 668 29.81 -10.26 -13.25
N THR A 669 30.19 -10.28 -14.53
CA THR A 669 31.57 -10.10 -14.99
C THR A 669 31.72 -8.71 -15.64
N ALA A 670 32.93 -8.16 -15.66
CA ALA A 670 33.15 -6.73 -15.90
C ALA A 670 34.09 -6.41 -17.08
N ASP A 671 34.14 -5.12 -17.41
CA ASP A 671 35.07 -4.46 -18.36
C ASP A 671 34.85 -4.76 -19.85
N TYR A 672 33.58 -4.83 -20.27
CA TYR A 672 33.18 -4.96 -21.68
C TYR A 672 32.91 -3.59 -22.30
N ASP A 673 33.96 -2.89 -22.75
CA ASP A 673 33.85 -1.54 -23.31
C ASP A 673 33.10 -1.52 -24.64
N LEU A 674 31.91 -0.94 -24.66
CA LEU A 674 31.05 -0.87 -25.84
C LEU A 674 31.62 0.06 -26.92
N ALA A 675 32.55 0.96 -26.60
CA ALA A 675 33.24 1.80 -27.59
C ALA A 675 34.46 1.10 -28.22
N GLN A 676 34.82 -0.10 -27.75
CA GLN A 676 35.97 -0.85 -28.25
C GLN A 676 35.61 -1.65 -29.49
N SER A 677 36.33 -1.44 -30.59
CA SER A 677 36.20 -2.26 -31.79
C SER A 677 36.89 -3.62 -31.59
N THR A 678 36.15 -4.71 -31.78
CA THR A 678 36.65 -6.09 -31.73
C THR A 678 36.29 -6.83 -33.02
N SER A 679 37.07 -7.86 -33.37
CA SER A 679 36.75 -8.73 -34.53
C SER A 679 35.88 -9.93 -34.16
N TRP A 680 35.33 -9.95 -32.94
CA TRP A 680 34.60 -11.07 -32.34
C TRP A 680 33.62 -10.52 -31.31
N ASN A 681 32.55 -11.27 -31.02
CA ASN A 681 31.52 -10.87 -30.06
C ASN A 681 32.05 -10.94 -28.62
N MET A 682 32.32 -9.78 -28.02
CA MET A 682 33.00 -9.66 -26.73
C MET A 682 32.30 -10.37 -25.57
N PHE A 683 30.99 -10.62 -25.67
CA PHE A 683 30.16 -11.25 -24.64
C PHE A 683 30.15 -12.78 -24.72
N HIS A 684 30.85 -13.39 -25.69
CA HIS A 684 30.87 -14.83 -25.86
C HIS A 684 31.28 -15.59 -24.60
N ASP A 685 32.36 -15.16 -23.94
CA ASP A 685 32.90 -15.86 -22.78
C ASP A 685 32.02 -15.63 -21.54
N ALA A 686 31.44 -14.44 -21.38
CA ALA A 686 30.51 -14.15 -20.28
C ALA A 686 29.30 -15.09 -20.32
N GLU A 687 28.68 -15.24 -21.49
CA GLU A 687 27.55 -16.15 -21.68
C GLU A 687 27.95 -17.60 -21.43
N ALA A 688 29.10 -18.04 -21.97
CA ALA A 688 29.61 -19.40 -21.85
C ALA A 688 29.95 -19.79 -20.41
N ASP A 689 30.42 -18.83 -19.60
CA ASP A 689 30.69 -19.01 -18.17
C ASP A 689 29.43 -18.91 -17.30
N GLY A 690 28.27 -18.68 -17.92
CA GLY A 690 26.97 -18.66 -17.26
C GLY A 690 26.60 -17.32 -16.64
N TYR A 691 27.25 -16.22 -17.02
CA TYR A 691 26.81 -14.88 -16.64
C TYR A 691 25.62 -14.45 -17.52
N ARG A 692 24.68 -13.76 -16.88
CA ARG A 692 23.51 -13.14 -17.54
C ARG A 692 23.47 -11.64 -17.35
N MET A 693 24.42 -11.09 -16.59
CA MET A 693 24.63 -9.68 -16.38
C MET A 693 26.12 -9.36 -16.52
N VAL A 694 26.44 -8.24 -17.16
CA VAL A 694 27.81 -7.76 -17.37
C VAL A 694 27.93 -6.26 -17.15
N TYR A 695 29.08 -5.80 -16.68
CA TYR A 695 29.39 -4.38 -16.62
C TYR A 695 30.02 -3.92 -17.93
N SER A 696 29.35 -2.96 -18.58
CA SER A 696 29.65 -2.51 -19.93
C SER A 696 29.78 -0.99 -19.98
N PRO A 697 30.99 -0.45 -19.76
CA PRO A 697 31.22 0.97 -19.88
C PRO A 697 31.22 1.42 -21.35
N ILE A 698 30.99 2.71 -21.57
CA ILE A 698 31.32 3.43 -22.81
C ILE A 698 32.45 4.40 -22.45
N ASN A 699 33.70 4.04 -22.80
CA ASN A 699 34.85 4.89 -22.52
C ASN A 699 34.98 5.98 -23.60
N LEU A 700 34.92 7.25 -23.19
CA LEU A 700 34.90 8.44 -24.04
C LEU A 700 36.06 9.40 -23.75
N TYR A 701 37.16 8.89 -23.22
CA TYR A 701 38.32 9.68 -22.79
C TYR A 701 38.89 10.59 -23.90
N ASP A 702 38.87 10.11 -25.14
CA ASP A 702 39.40 10.82 -26.32
C ASP A 702 38.45 11.89 -26.88
N TYR A 703 37.24 12.02 -26.33
CA TYR A 703 36.16 12.86 -26.85
C TYR A 703 35.73 13.95 -25.87
N THR A 704 36.54 14.26 -24.86
CA THR A 704 36.22 15.25 -23.82
C THR A 704 36.08 16.69 -24.34
N ASP A 705 36.75 17.02 -25.45
CA ASP A 705 36.75 18.36 -26.05
C ASP A 705 35.93 18.46 -27.36
N THR A 706 35.15 17.42 -27.69
CA THR A 706 34.32 17.40 -28.91
C THR A 706 32.88 17.83 -28.62
N THR A 707 32.21 18.40 -29.61
CA THR A 707 30.76 18.69 -29.53
C THR A 707 29.90 17.52 -30.01
N THR A 708 30.50 16.58 -30.75
CA THR A 708 29.83 15.40 -31.31
C THR A 708 30.79 14.21 -31.38
N LEU A 709 30.28 13.00 -31.10
CA LEU A 709 30.98 11.73 -31.32
C LEU A 709 31.09 11.42 -32.83
N PRO A 710 32.23 10.84 -33.29
CA PRO A 710 32.38 10.35 -34.65
C PRO A 710 31.41 9.20 -34.97
N SER A 711 30.92 9.13 -36.22
CA SER A 711 30.02 8.04 -36.67
C SER A 711 30.60 6.65 -36.44
N SER A 712 31.92 6.47 -36.57
CA SER A 712 32.57 5.17 -36.31
C SER A 712 32.44 4.70 -34.86
N VAL A 713 32.37 5.62 -33.90
CA VAL A 713 32.17 5.29 -32.48
C VAL A 713 30.71 4.87 -32.26
N LEU A 714 29.77 5.61 -32.84
CA LEU A 714 28.34 5.28 -32.79
C LEU A 714 28.05 3.90 -33.40
N GLU A 715 28.66 3.62 -34.57
CA GLU A 715 28.59 2.33 -35.25
C GLU A 715 29.15 1.19 -34.37
N THR A 716 30.33 1.40 -33.76
CA THR A 716 30.95 0.40 -32.87
C THR A 716 30.08 0.10 -31.64
N ILE A 717 29.52 1.14 -31.01
CA ILE A 717 28.61 0.97 -29.86
C ILE A 717 27.38 0.17 -30.27
N ASN A 718 26.77 0.51 -31.42
CA ASN A 718 25.60 -0.21 -31.92
C ASN A 718 25.91 -1.68 -32.25
N GLU A 719 27.05 -1.96 -32.90
CA GLU A 719 27.51 -3.33 -33.17
C GLU A 719 27.66 -4.15 -31.89
N ASN A 720 28.27 -3.56 -30.85
CA ASN A 720 28.46 -4.23 -29.56
C ASN A 720 27.14 -4.44 -28.79
N LEU A 721 26.17 -3.53 -28.92
CA LEU A 721 24.82 -3.73 -28.35
C LEU A 721 24.08 -4.88 -29.04
N VAL A 722 24.15 -4.98 -30.37
CA VAL A 722 23.62 -6.12 -31.13
C VAL A 722 24.29 -7.43 -30.71
N ASP A 723 25.59 -7.39 -30.43
CA ASP A 723 26.33 -8.54 -29.93
C ASP A 723 25.85 -9.00 -28.55
N ALA A 724 25.54 -8.08 -27.64
CA ALA A 724 24.96 -8.39 -26.34
C ALA A 724 23.55 -9.00 -26.46
N GLU A 725 22.69 -8.46 -27.33
CA GLU A 725 21.37 -9.03 -27.63
C GLU A 725 21.46 -10.45 -28.16
N THR A 726 22.39 -10.68 -29.10
CA THR A 726 22.60 -12.00 -29.71
C THR A 726 23.05 -13.04 -28.66
N LYS A 727 23.76 -12.62 -27.62
CA LYS A 727 24.16 -13.49 -26.49
C LYS A 727 23.11 -13.56 -25.37
N GLY A 728 22.13 -12.67 -25.35
CA GLY A 728 21.13 -12.60 -24.28
C GLY A 728 21.73 -12.22 -22.93
N VAL A 729 22.74 -11.34 -22.91
CA VAL A 729 23.31 -10.79 -21.67
C VAL A 729 22.73 -9.41 -21.37
N LYS A 730 22.50 -9.13 -20.09
CA LYS A 730 22.03 -7.84 -19.59
C LYS A 730 23.19 -6.92 -19.23
N LEU A 731 23.05 -5.62 -19.47
CA LEU A 731 24.11 -4.62 -19.30
C LEU A 731 23.88 -3.74 -18.08
N ILE A 732 24.93 -3.58 -17.26
CA ILE A 732 25.13 -2.45 -16.35
C ILE A 732 25.89 -1.39 -17.14
N LEU A 733 25.19 -0.35 -17.58
CA LEU A 733 25.74 0.67 -18.47
C LEU A 733 26.36 1.82 -17.69
N ARG A 734 27.57 2.27 -18.05
CA ARG A 734 28.21 3.48 -17.49
C ARG A 734 28.98 4.26 -18.56
N PHE A 735 28.76 5.56 -18.68
CA PHE A 735 29.58 6.42 -19.55
C PHE A 735 30.78 6.94 -18.76
N LYS A 736 31.97 6.99 -19.36
CA LYS A 736 33.20 7.42 -18.66
C LYS A 736 34.01 8.40 -19.51
N TYR A 737 34.24 9.60 -18.99
CA TYR A 737 35.09 10.61 -19.63
C TYR A 737 36.46 10.78 -18.97
N ARG A 738 36.66 10.17 -17.79
CA ARG A 738 37.91 10.21 -17.05
C ARG A 738 38.34 8.82 -16.64
N GLU A 739 39.61 8.52 -16.90
CA GLU A 739 40.22 7.23 -16.58
C GLU A 739 40.67 7.13 -15.12
N ASP A 740 40.92 8.24 -14.44
CA ASP A 740 41.40 8.26 -13.05
C ASP A 740 41.13 9.58 -12.32
N GLU A 741 41.64 9.70 -11.09
CA GLU A 741 41.59 10.92 -10.26
C GLU A 741 42.64 11.98 -10.63
N SER A 742 43.45 11.77 -11.67
CA SER A 742 44.52 12.69 -12.06
C SER A 742 43.95 14.05 -12.46
N ASN A 743 44.58 15.11 -11.96
CA ASN A 743 44.27 16.49 -12.32
C ASN A 743 44.64 16.83 -13.78
N ALA A 744 45.27 15.91 -14.51
CA ALA A 744 45.58 16.06 -15.93
C ALA A 744 44.33 15.96 -16.84
N TYR A 745 43.24 15.36 -16.33
CA TYR A 745 42.01 15.14 -17.06
C TYR A 745 40.85 15.84 -16.35
N GLN A 746 40.03 16.59 -17.09
CA GLN A 746 38.86 17.29 -16.56
C GLN A 746 37.57 16.66 -17.09
N ASP A 747 36.50 16.84 -16.33
CA ASP A 747 35.14 16.55 -16.76
C ASP A 747 34.81 17.46 -17.95
N PRO A 748 34.21 16.93 -19.04
CA PRO A 748 33.81 17.75 -20.18
C PRO A 748 32.83 18.85 -19.78
N ALA A 749 32.66 19.86 -20.63
CA ALA A 749 31.56 20.82 -20.46
C ALA A 749 30.20 20.10 -20.50
N LEU A 750 29.20 20.60 -19.76
CA LEU A 750 27.87 20.03 -19.73
C LEU A 750 27.28 19.88 -21.14
N SER A 751 27.49 20.88 -22.01
CA SER A 751 27.03 20.85 -23.40
C SER A 751 27.62 19.69 -24.21
N THR A 752 28.86 19.29 -23.93
CA THR A 752 29.51 18.14 -24.58
C THR A 752 28.88 16.83 -24.12
N ILE A 753 28.65 16.68 -22.80
CA ILE A 753 28.00 15.48 -22.24
C ILE A 753 26.60 15.33 -22.82
N LEU A 754 25.78 16.39 -22.76
CA LEU A 754 24.41 16.36 -23.28
C LEU A 754 24.36 16.12 -24.79
N GLY A 755 25.29 16.71 -25.56
CA GLY A 755 25.38 16.49 -27.01
C GLY A 755 25.73 15.05 -27.38
N HIS A 756 26.68 14.43 -26.67
CA HIS A 756 27.03 13.03 -26.90
C HIS A 756 25.90 12.08 -26.52
N MET A 757 25.22 12.33 -25.39
CA MET A 757 24.05 11.56 -24.97
C MET A 757 22.91 11.65 -25.97
N GLU A 758 22.65 12.83 -26.54
CA GLU A 758 21.62 13.00 -27.57
C GLU A 758 21.94 12.17 -28.83
N GLN A 759 23.20 12.14 -29.27
CA GLN A 759 23.59 11.30 -30.41
C GLN A 759 23.42 9.80 -30.15
N LEU A 760 23.52 9.37 -28.89
CA LEU A 760 23.37 7.98 -28.51
C LEU A 760 21.93 7.58 -28.20
N ARG A 761 21.00 8.54 -28.07
CA ARG A 761 19.61 8.29 -27.65
C ARG A 761 18.97 7.15 -28.44
N ASP A 762 18.90 7.28 -29.76
CA ASP A 762 18.17 6.32 -30.61
C ASP A 762 18.81 4.93 -30.57
N ILE A 763 20.14 4.87 -30.55
CA ILE A 763 20.92 3.63 -30.46
C ILE A 763 20.64 2.93 -29.12
N LEU A 764 20.66 3.67 -28.02
CA LEU A 764 20.44 3.10 -26.69
C LEU A 764 18.98 2.68 -26.48
N GLN A 765 18.03 3.45 -27.00
CA GLN A 765 16.60 3.15 -26.90
C GLN A 765 16.19 1.95 -27.77
N SER A 766 16.82 1.74 -28.93
CA SER A 766 16.56 0.54 -29.75
C SER A 766 17.03 -0.76 -29.07
N HIS A 767 17.95 -0.66 -28.11
CA HIS A 767 18.52 -1.79 -27.36
C HIS A 767 18.15 -1.77 -25.87
N LYS A 768 17.11 -1.04 -25.48
CA LYS A 768 16.73 -0.82 -24.06
C LYS A 768 16.42 -2.11 -23.29
N GLU A 769 16.02 -3.20 -23.96
CA GLU A 769 15.64 -4.45 -23.29
C GLU A 769 16.84 -5.20 -22.69
N ILE A 770 18.03 -5.06 -23.27
CA ILE A 770 19.26 -5.62 -22.70
C ILE A 770 19.88 -4.74 -21.62
N ILE A 771 19.48 -3.47 -21.52
CA ILE A 771 19.98 -2.58 -20.47
C ILE A 771 19.22 -2.88 -19.17
N SER A 772 19.94 -3.36 -18.16
CA SER A 772 19.37 -3.67 -16.85
C SER A 772 19.22 -2.42 -16.00
N VAL A 773 20.33 -1.68 -15.89
CA VAL A 773 20.46 -0.48 -15.07
C VAL A 773 21.53 0.43 -15.68
N VAL A 774 21.39 1.73 -15.46
CA VAL A 774 22.37 2.74 -15.91
C VAL A 774 23.00 3.36 -14.69
N GLN A 775 24.31 3.18 -14.51
CA GLN A 775 25.04 3.94 -13.51
C GLN A 775 25.29 5.34 -14.07
N ALA A 776 24.97 6.36 -13.26
CA ALA A 776 24.89 7.76 -13.67
C ALA A 776 26.15 8.23 -14.41
N GLY A 777 27.32 7.67 -14.08
CA GLY A 777 28.50 7.80 -14.92
C GLY A 777 28.88 9.25 -15.18
N THR A 778 29.46 9.48 -16.36
CA THR A 778 29.57 10.75 -17.10
C THR A 778 30.49 11.79 -16.47
N ILE A 779 30.39 12.00 -15.16
CA ILE A 779 31.13 12.98 -14.40
C ILE A 779 31.86 12.32 -13.23
N GLY A 780 33.00 12.90 -12.87
CA GLY A 780 33.87 12.40 -11.82
C GLY A 780 34.85 11.33 -12.31
N ALA A 781 35.85 11.03 -11.48
CA ALA A 781 36.84 10.00 -11.77
C ALA A 781 36.15 8.65 -11.98
N TRP A 782 36.52 7.92 -13.05
CA TRP A 782 35.89 6.67 -13.48
C TRP A 782 34.36 6.74 -13.75
N GLY A 783 33.77 7.95 -13.78
CA GLY A 783 32.32 8.13 -13.83
C GLY A 783 31.61 7.83 -12.50
N GLU A 784 32.33 7.82 -11.37
CA GLU A 784 31.79 7.40 -10.07
C GLU A 784 31.26 8.55 -9.20
N TRP A 785 31.04 9.72 -9.79
CA TRP A 785 30.48 10.87 -9.07
C TRP A 785 31.33 11.30 -7.86
N ASN A 786 32.65 11.29 -8.06
CA ASN A 786 33.63 11.82 -7.10
C ASN A 786 34.69 12.66 -7.82
N ARG A 787 35.39 13.52 -7.06
CA ARG A 787 36.50 14.36 -7.57
C ARG A 787 36.10 15.20 -8.80
N PHE A 788 34.94 15.84 -8.73
CA PHE A 788 34.41 16.68 -9.81
C PHE A 788 35.34 17.85 -10.15
N THR A 789 35.34 18.22 -11.41
CA THR A 789 36.10 19.34 -11.98
C THR A 789 35.18 20.22 -12.84
N GLY A 790 35.69 21.38 -13.28
CA GLY A 790 34.98 22.26 -14.22
C GLY A 790 33.60 22.71 -13.74
N GLU A 791 32.59 22.48 -14.58
CA GLU A 791 31.19 22.89 -14.35
C GLU A 791 30.48 22.08 -13.26
N PHE A 792 31.05 20.95 -12.85
CA PHE A 792 30.48 20.05 -11.85
C PHE A 792 31.16 20.16 -10.49
N ALA A 793 32.29 20.87 -10.39
CA ALA A 793 33.01 21.07 -9.13
C ALA A 793 32.19 21.92 -8.15
N ASP A 794 32.30 21.64 -6.85
CA ASP A 794 31.60 22.38 -5.79
C ASP A 794 31.92 23.89 -5.80
N SER A 795 33.07 24.27 -6.35
CA SER A 795 33.46 25.68 -6.53
C SER A 795 32.66 26.43 -7.59
N ASN A 796 31.91 25.73 -8.45
CA ASN A 796 31.07 26.35 -9.48
C ASN A 796 29.68 26.67 -8.91
N ALA A 797 29.20 27.91 -9.06
CA ALA A 797 27.91 28.32 -8.50
C ALA A 797 26.70 27.50 -9.02
N ASN A 798 26.80 26.88 -10.20
CA ASN A 798 25.71 26.15 -10.85
C ASN A 798 25.85 24.62 -10.74
N TYR A 799 26.81 24.12 -9.94
CA TYR A 799 27.15 22.69 -9.94
C TYR A 799 25.94 21.77 -9.68
N LYS A 800 25.02 22.14 -8.76
CA LYS A 800 23.80 21.35 -8.49
C LYS A 800 22.90 21.26 -9.72
N SER A 801 22.66 22.38 -10.40
CA SER A 801 21.87 22.43 -11.63
C SER A 801 22.51 21.59 -12.74
N ASN A 802 23.84 21.64 -12.86
CA ASN A 802 24.57 20.90 -13.89
C ASN A 802 24.52 19.38 -13.61
N ARG A 803 24.70 18.96 -12.35
CA ARG A 803 24.54 17.55 -11.94
C ARG A 803 23.11 17.05 -12.16
N ARG A 804 22.09 17.85 -11.86
CA ARG A 804 20.67 17.52 -12.17
C ARG A 804 20.43 17.35 -13.67
N ALA A 805 21.00 18.22 -14.50
CA ALA A 805 20.83 18.13 -15.96
C ALA A 805 21.36 16.81 -16.53
N VAL A 806 22.47 16.30 -15.99
CA VAL A 806 23.01 14.97 -16.36
C VAL A 806 22.03 13.85 -16.00
N ILE A 807 21.52 13.83 -14.76
CA ILE A 807 20.56 12.79 -14.33
C ILE A 807 19.26 12.89 -15.12
N ALA A 808 18.71 14.08 -15.29
CA ALA A 808 17.51 14.32 -16.08
C ALA A 808 17.68 13.81 -17.52
N LYS A 809 18.86 14.02 -18.12
CA LYS A 809 19.15 13.51 -19.46
C LYS A 809 19.15 11.98 -19.54
N LEU A 810 19.70 11.32 -18.53
CA LEU A 810 19.71 9.87 -18.46
C LEU A 810 18.30 9.31 -18.25
N VAL A 811 17.49 9.92 -17.39
CA VAL A 811 16.08 9.52 -17.19
C VAL A 811 15.27 9.71 -18.47
N ASP A 812 15.47 10.82 -19.19
CA ASP A 812 14.85 11.10 -20.49
C ASP A 812 15.22 10.05 -21.57
N ILE A 813 16.48 9.58 -21.60
CA ILE A 813 16.87 8.49 -22.51
C ILE A 813 16.29 7.15 -22.04
N PHE A 814 16.20 6.92 -20.73
CA PHE A 814 15.84 5.64 -20.12
C PHE A 814 14.66 5.75 -19.13
N PRO A 815 13.44 6.13 -19.58
CA PRO A 815 12.32 6.40 -18.69
C PRO A 815 11.88 5.18 -17.85
N ASN A 816 12.12 3.97 -18.38
CA ASN A 816 11.75 2.69 -17.77
C ASN A 816 12.94 1.96 -17.10
N LYS A 817 14.07 2.64 -16.86
CA LYS A 817 15.24 2.08 -16.18
C LYS A 817 15.63 2.95 -14.99
N PHE A 818 16.35 2.36 -14.04
CA PHE A 818 16.89 3.10 -12.91
C PHE A 818 18.26 3.69 -13.23
N ILE A 819 18.48 4.90 -12.71
CA ILE A 819 19.75 5.60 -12.74
C ILE A 819 20.44 5.43 -11.39
N GLN A 820 21.58 4.75 -11.32
CA GLN A 820 22.28 4.51 -10.06
C GLN A 820 23.33 5.57 -9.79
N ILE A 821 23.31 6.13 -8.59
CA ILE A 821 24.36 7.04 -8.09
C ILE A 821 25.10 6.35 -6.95
N ARG A 822 26.42 6.55 -6.85
CA ARG A 822 27.23 5.87 -5.84
C ARG A 822 26.85 6.24 -4.41
N THR A 823 26.67 7.53 -4.15
CA THR A 823 26.52 8.04 -2.78
C THR A 823 25.12 8.62 -2.54
N PRO A 824 24.39 8.17 -1.51
CA PRO A 824 23.04 8.64 -1.22
C PRO A 824 23.01 10.14 -0.93
N MET A 825 24.10 10.68 -0.39
CA MET A 825 24.36 12.11 -0.22
C MET A 825 24.13 12.95 -1.48
N HIS A 826 24.48 12.44 -2.68
CA HIS A 826 24.19 13.17 -3.92
C HIS A 826 22.70 13.20 -4.24
N LYS A 827 21.98 12.11 -3.97
CA LYS A 827 20.54 12.06 -4.18
C LYS A 827 19.83 13.06 -3.27
N GLU A 828 20.18 13.05 -1.99
CA GLU A 828 19.63 13.96 -0.98
C GLU A 828 20.01 15.43 -1.27
N LEU A 829 21.25 15.72 -1.65
CA LEU A 829 21.69 17.08 -2.03
C LEU A 829 20.93 17.65 -3.24
N LEU A 830 20.61 16.79 -4.21
CA LEU A 830 20.03 17.21 -5.48
C LEU A 830 18.50 17.17 -5.47
N TYR A 831 17.88 16.29 -4.71
CA TYR A 831 16.43 16.07 -4.75
C TYR A 831 15.77 16.00 -3.37
N GLY A 832 16.52 16.22 -2.29
CA GLY A 832 16.01 16.41 -0.94
C GLY A 832 16.17 17.84 -0.45
N THR A 833 16.26 18.02 0.87
CA THR A 833 16.32 19.33 1.54
C THR A 833 17.73 19.75 1.93
N SER A 834 18.69 18.84 1.81
CA SER A 834 20.07 19.09 2.23
C SER A 834 20.75 20.24 1.47
N ALA A 835 21.30 21.18 2.23
CA ALA A 835 21.99 22.35 1.69
C ALA A 835 23.41 21.98 1.24
N GLU A 836 24.12 21.19 2.02
CA GLU A 836 25.49 20.73 1.77
C GLU A 836 25.55 19.20 1.55
N TYR A 837 26.61 18.73 0.89
CA TYR A 837 26.72 17.34 0.45
C TYR A 837 26.65 16.30 1.57
N LYS A 838 27.06 16.64 2.80
CA LYS A 838 27.07 15.68 3.92
C LYS A 838 25.97 15.92 4.93
N ASP A 839 25.06 16.85 4.66
CA ASP A 839 23.92 17.09 5.53
C ASP A 839 23.00 15.88 5.48
N GLU A 840 22.46 15.53 6.64
CA GLU A 840 21.52 14.43 6.79
C GLU A 840 20.11 14.95 6.49
N GLY A 841 19.41 14.26 5.59
CA GLY A 841 18.05 14.56 5.19
C GLY A 841 17.37 13.32 4.63
N VAL A 842 16.03 13.34 4.63
CA VAL A 842 15.22 12.19 4.23
C VAL A 842 14.30 12.46 3.05
N GLU A 843 14.16 13.71 2.62
CA GLU A 843 13.23 14.13 1.56
C GLU A 843 13.63 13.62 0.16
N GLY A 844 14.91 13.32 -0.04
CA GLY A 844 15.39 12.68 -1.26
C GLY A 844 15.10 11.18 -1.31
N LYS A 845 14.64 10.55 -0.21
CA LYS A 845 14.34 9.10 -0.16
C LYS A 845 13.10 8.78 -0.99
N ILE A 846 12.95 7.50 -1.32
CA ILE A 846 11.75 6.98 -1.96
C ILE A 846 10.71 6.66 -0.89
N THR A 847 9.55 7.30 -0.99
CA THR A 847 8.36 7.01 -0.18
C THR A 847 7.41 6.10 -0.95
N THR A 848 6.41 5.54 -0.28
CA THR A 848 5.44 4.61 -0.89
C THR A 848 4.57 5.28 -1.96
N ASP A 849 4.24 6.56 -1.80
CA ASP A 849 3.44 7.37 -2.71
C ASP A 849 4.16 7.71 -4.01
N ILE A 850 5.49 7.90 -3.97
CA ILE A 850 6.28 8.17 -5.19
C ILE A 850 6.88 6.89 -5.79
N ALA A 851 6.94 5.79 -5.06
CA ALA A 851 7.48 4.54 -5.56
C ALA A 851 6.79 4.11 -6.87
N TYR A 852 7.60 3.78 -7.87
CA TYR A 852 7.15 3.36 -9.21
C TYR A 852 6.40 4.42 -10.04
N THR A 853 6.43 5.70 -9.63
CA THR A 853 5.90 6.83 -10.40
C THR A 853 6.97 7.45 -11.31
N GLU A 854 6.62 8.54 -12.01
CA GLU A 854 7.56 9.36 -12.79
C GLU A 854 8.38 10.36 -11.95
N ASP A 855 8.21 10.40 -10.62
CA ASP A 855 9.07 11.21 -9.76
C ASP A 855 10.54 10.79 -9.92
N ILE A 856 11.41 11.76 -10.17
CA ILE A 856 12.83 11.52 -10.42
C ILE A 856 13.53 10.80 -9.26
N ARG A 857 13.09 11.00 -8.01
CA ARG A 857 13.62 10.31 -6.83
C ARG A 857 13.33 8.81 -6.91
N ALA A 858 12.18 8.42 -7.47
CA ALA A 858 11.80 7.03 -7.67
C ALA A 858 12.57 6.36 -8.82
N LYS A 859 13.18 7.14 -9.73
CA LYS A 859 14.03 6.64 -10.82
C LYS A 859 15.50 6.47 -10.41
N ILE A 860 15.91 6.95 -9.23
CA ILE A 860 17.31 6.92 -8.78
C ILE A 860 17.54 5.80 -7.77
N GLY A 861 18.37 4.82 -8.14
CA GLY A 861 18.88 3.77 -7.25
C GLY A 861 20.32 4.05 -6.82
N HIS A 862 20.96 3.04 -6.22
CA HIS A 862 22.31 3.17 -5.64
C HIS A 862 23.28 2.13 -6.20
N HIS A 863 24.57 2.43 -6.19
CA HIS A 863 25.61 1.41 -6.33
C HIS A 863 26.76 1.66 -5.35
N ASN A 864 27.50 0.63 -4.96
CA ASN A 864 28.64 0.76 -4.07
C ASN A 864 29.80 -0.07 -4.58
N ASP A 865 30.82 0.61 -5.11
CA ASP A 865 31.98 -0.02 -5.74
C ASP A 865 33.15 -0.24 -4.75
N CYS A 866 32.83 -0.30 -3.45
CA CYS A 866 33.76 -0.61 -2.39
C CYS A 866 33.04 -1.28 -1.20
N LEU A 867 32.11 -2.18 -1.51
CA LEU A 867 31.38 -2.96 -0.53
C LEU A 867 32.35 -3.69 0.42
N LEU A 868 32.16 -3.51 1.73
CA LEU A 868 32.91 -4.08 2.85
C LEU A 868 34.33 -3.53 3.07
N ALA A 869 34.77 -2.53 2.30
CA ALA A 869 36.13 -2.00 2.37
C ALA A 869 36.50 -1.42 3.74
N ASP A 870 35.58 -0.64 4.31
CA ASP A 870 35.60 -0.04 5.65
C ASP A 870 34.17 0.28 6.09
N ASP A 871 33.98 0.88 7.27
CA ASP A 871 32.66 1.25 7.79
C ASP A 871 31.88 2.16 6.82
N THR A 872 32.57 3.15 6.22
CA THR A 872 31.99 4.12 5.27
C THR A 872 31.81 3.53 3.87
N ASN A 873 32.32 2.32 3.63
CA ASN A 873 32.51 1.70 2.33
C ASN A 873 33.30 2.60 1.37
N TYR A 874 34.48 3.03 1.82
CA TYR A 874 35.44 3.86 1.10
C TYR A 874 34.86 5.21 0.62
N GLY A 875 34.14 5.88 1.53
CA GLY A 875 33.49 7.17 1.29
C GLY A 875 32.15 7.09 0.55
N THR A 876 31.59 5.89 0.35
CA THR A 876 30.23 5.72 -0.18
C THR A 876 29.17 6.29 0.76
N TYR A 877 29.36 6.11 2.07
CA TYR A 877 28.49 6.62 3.13
C TYR A 877 29.13 7.80 3.86
N GLY A 878 28.29 8.74 4.32
CA GLY A 878 28.70 9.87 5.15
C GLY A 878 29.13 9.45 6.56
N SER A 879 29.49 10.42 7.41
CA SER A 879 29.99 10.14 8.76
C SER A 879 29.02 9.37 9.64
N ASN A 880 27.72 9.61 9.49
CA ASN A 880 26.67 8.81 10.12
C ASN A 880 26.33 7.61 9.24
N VAL A 881 27.20 6.60 9.28
CA VAL A 881 27.14 5.44 8.38
C VAL A 881 25.80 4.72 8.46
N ASN A 882 25.24 4.54 9.66
CA ASN A 882 23.98 3.83 9.85
C ASN A 882 22.81 4.58 9.21
N PHE A 883 22.71 5.90 9.42
CA PHE A 883 21.69 6.73 8.77
C PHE A 883 21.72 6.58 7.24
N TRP A 884 22.90 6.66 6.63
CA TRP A 884 23.01 6.56 5.17
C TRP A 884 22.78 5.15 4.64
N LYS A 885 23.13 4.10 5.41
CA LYS A 885 22.76 2.72 5.08
C LYS A 885 21.26 2.49 5.23
N ASP A 886 20.59 3.09 6.20
CA ASP A 886 19.12 3.04 6.36
C ASP A 886 18.43 3.80 5.22
N TYR A 887 18.99 4.93 4.79
CA TYR A 887 18.55 5.64 3.58
C TYR A 887 18.59 4.71 2.37
N VAL A 888 19.74 4.05 2.13
CA VAL A 888 19.90 3.16 0.98
C VAL A 888 19.01 1.93 1.10
N SER A 889 18.87 1.34 2.29
CA SER A 889 17.97 0.22 2.58
C SER A 889 16.51 0.57 2.27
N ASN A 890 16.06 1.79 2.61
CA ASN A 890 14.74 2.27 2.25
C ASN A 890 14.55 2.33 0.72
N ASP A 891 15.51 2.92 0.01
CA ASP A 891 15.43 3.08 -1.44
C ASP A 891 15.57 1.73 -2.19
N SER A 892 16.41 0.82 -1.69
CA SER A 892 16.67 -0.46 -2.34
C SER A 892 15.52 -1.46 -2.22
N LYS A 893 14.52 -1.15 -1.40
CA LYS A 893 13.21 -1.82 -1.42
C LYS A 893 12.50 -1.63 -2.77
N TYR A 894 12.71 -0.49 -3.42
CA TYR A 894 12.01 -0.08 -4.64
C TYR A 894 12.91 -0.03 -5.88
N THR A 895 14.22 0.12 -5.69
CA THR A 895 15.21 0.34 -6.75
C THR A 895 16.40 -0.62 -6.62
N PRO A 896 17.13 -0.93 -7.70
CA PRO A 896 18.27 -1.82 -7.61
C PRO A 896 19.43 -1.18 -6.84
N LEU A 897 20.05 -1.99 -5.97
CA LEU A 897 21.38 -1.76 -5.42
C LEU A 897 22.36 -2.82 -5.95
N GLY A 898 23.55 -2.39 -6.38
CA GLY A 898 24.62 -3.32 -6.73
C GLY A 898 26.00 -2.69 -6.60
N GLY A 899 27.01 -3.28 -7.24
CA GLY A 899 28.38 -2.76 -7.24
C GLY A 899 29.42 -3.85 -7.05
N GLU A 900 30.50 -3.54 -6.35
CA GLU A 900 31.65 -4.42 -6.19
C GLU A 900 32.32 -4.30 -4.81
N THR A 901 33.01 -5.37 -4.42
CA THR A 901 33.90 -5.34 -3.24
C THR A 901 35.25 -4.76 -3.62
N CYS A 902 35.90 -3.99 -2.75
CA CYS A 902 37.24 -3.45 -3.01
C CYS A 902 38.26 -3.89 -1.94
N TRP A 903 39.49 -3.37 -2.00
CA TRP A 903 40.52 -3.75 -1.03
C TRP A 903 40.07 -3.39 0.39
N ILE A 904 40.24 -4.32 1.33
CA ILE A 904 39.83 -4.12 2.72
C ILE A 904 40.88 -3.29 3.45
N GLU A 905 40.45 -2.19 4.07
CA GLU A 905 41.31 -1.35 4.90
C GLU A 905 41.81 -2.13 6.13
N PRO A 906 43.06 -1.94 6.59
CA PRO A 906 43.61 -2.73 7.68
C PRO A 906 42.84 -2.47 8.97
N GLY A 907 42.38 -3.54 9.62
CA GLY A 907 41.52 -3.47 10.81
C GLY A 907 40.02 -3.66 10.54
N PHE A 908 39.60 -3.76 9.29
CA PHE A 908 38.20 -3.99 8.87
C PHE A 908 37.98 -5.40 8.29
N GLU A 909 38.91 -6.34 8.49
CA GLU A 909 38.86 -7.66 7.88
C GLU A 909 37.59 -8.46 8.24
N VAL A 910 36.99 -8.19 9.40
CA VAL A 910 35.74 -8.81 9.87
C VAL A 910 34.54 -8.48 8.98
N LEU A 911 34.52 -7.31 8.32
CA LEU A 911 33.41 -6.92 7.44
C LEU A 911 33.27 -7.86 6.24
N SER A 912 34.35 -8.50 5.81
CA SER A 912 34.34 -9.49 4.73
C SER A 912 34.13 -10.93 5.18
N ASP A 913 33.85 -11.17 6.47
CA ASP A 913 33.44 -12.50 6.95
C ASP A 913 32.01 -12.83 6.49
N CYS A 914 31.71 -14.12 6.33
CA CYS A 914 30.45 -14.60 5.78
C CYS A 914 29.21 -14.11 6.54
N GLU A 915 29.25 -14.13 7.87
CA GLU A 915 28.13 -13.68 8.70
C GLU A 915 27.79 -12.21 8.42
N TYR A 916 28.77 -11.33 8.56
CA TYR A 916 28.60 -9.90 8.26
C TYR A 916 28.20 -9.66 6.79
N SER A 917 28.85 -10.34 5.85
CA SER A 917 28.58 -10.15 4.42
C SER A 917 27.14 -10.52 4.06
N LEU A 918 26.63 -11.63 4.59
CA LEU A 918 25.24 -12.05 4.36
C LEU A 918 24.24 -11.08 4.98
N ASP A 919 24.48 -10.63 6.21
CA ASP A 919 23.60 -9.69 6.90
C ASP A 919 23.56 -8.34 6.18
N GLU A 920 24.71 -7.83 5.74
CA GLU A 920 24.80 -6.56 5.04
C GLU A 920 24.14 -6.62 3.64
N LEU A 921 24.37 -7.70 2.89
CA LEU A 921 23.73 -7.91 1.58
C LEU A 921 22.20 -8.01 1.70
N LYS A 922 21.69 -8.66 2.76
CA LYS A 922 20.25 -8.77 3.06
C LYS A 922 19.67 -7.42 3.50
N ARG A 923 20.31 -6.74 4.45
CA ARG A 923 19.89 -5.43 4.99
C ARG A 923 19.78 -4.38 3.89
N LEU A 924 20.75 -4.35 2.98
CA LEU A 924 20.79 -3.38 1.89
C LEU A 924 20.08 -3.86 0.62
N GLN A 925 19.56 -5.09 0.60
CA GLN A 925 18.77 -5.64 -0.51
C GLN A 925 19.54 -5.65 -1.84
N TYR A 926 20.75 -6.20 -1.83
CA TYR A 926 21.60 -6.25 -3.02
C TYR A 926 20.97 -7.07 -4.15
N SER A 927 20.85 -6.43 -5.33
CA SER A 927 20.32 -7.03 -6.55
C SER A 927 21.37 -7.79 -7.35
N TYR A 928 22.59 -7.24 -7.43
CA TYR A 928 23.68 -7.82 -8.20
C TYR A 928 25.06 -7.46 -7.61
N LEU A 929 26.09 -8.25 -7.91
CA LEU A 929 27.45 -8.03 -7.39
C LEU A 929 28.55 -8.51 -8.34
N ASN A 930 29.68 -7.79 -8.39
CA ASN A 930 30.85 -8.15 -9.20
C ASN A 930 31.48 -9.48 -8.74
N ASN A 931 31.85 -10.35 -9.69
CA ASN A 931 32.50 -11.64 -9.42
C ASN A 931 33.94 -11.78 -9.96
N VAL A 932 34.51 -10.71 -10.48
CA VAL A 932 35.90 -10.67 -11.00
C VAL A 932 36.81 -9.77 -10.17
N TYR A 933 36.29 -8.68 -9.62
CA TYR A 933 37.08 -7.74 -8.82
C TYR A 933 37.23 -8.25 -7.37
N GLN A 934 38.42 -8.04 -6.77
CA GLN A 934 38.84 -8.55 -5.44
C GLN A 934 38.63 -10.05 -5.20
N VAL A 935 39.35 -10.86 -5.98
CA VAL A 935 39.36 -12.32 -5.89
C VAL A 935 39.65 -12.86 -4.47
N GLU A 936 40.37 -12.12 -3.62
CA GLU A 936 40.65 -12.51 -2.24
C GLU A 936 39.38 -12.61 -1.38
N ILE A 937 38.45 -11.66 -1.49
CA ILE A 937 37.17 -11.67 -0.77
C ILE A 937 36.29 -12.81 -1.28
N LEU A 938 36.21 -12.98 -2.60
CA LEU A 938 35.45 -14.07 -3.21
C LEU A 938 35.98 -15.44 -2.77
N ASN A 939 37.31 -15.59 -2.67
CA ASN A 939 37.94 -16.81 -2.15
C ASN A 939 37.67 -16.99 -0.65
N LYS A 940 37.65 -15.90 0.12
CA LYS A 940 37.28 -15.94 1.54
C LYS A 940 35.87 -16.48 1.74
N TRP A 941 34.88 -15.97 0.99
CA TRP A 941 33.50 -16.49 1.02
C TRP A 941 33.40 -17.96 0.59
N ARG A 942 34.18 -18.38 -0.42
CA ARG A 942 34.24 -19.80 -0.82
C ARG A 942 34.82 -20.68 0.30
N ASN A 943 35.88 -20.21 0.96
CA ASN A 943 36.54 -20.95 2.04
C ASN A 943 35.67 -21.02 3.31
N GLN A 944 34.89 -19.97 3.60
CA GLN A 944 33.97 -19.91 4.73
C GLN A 944 32.58 -20.51 4.44
N GLY A 945 32.24 -20.74 3.17
CA GLY A 945 31.06 -21.52 2.76
C GLY A 945 29.82 -20.72 2.37
N CYS A 946 29.81 -19.39 2.45
CA CYS A 946 28.63 -18.56 2.10
C CYS A 946 28.55 -18.13 0.64
N TYR A 947 29.61 -18.32 -0.17
CA TYR A 947 29.63 -17.86 -1.57
C TYR A 947 28.44 -18.39 -2.39
N GLN A 948 28.03 -19.64 -2.16
CA GLN A 948 26.90 -20.23 -2.87
C GLN A 948 25.58 -19.58 -2.45
N GLU A 949 25.35 -19.33 -1.16
CA GLU A 949 24.16 -18.62 -0.67
C GLU A 949 24.08 -17.19 -1.25
N ILE A 950 25.20 -16.47 -1.28
CA ILE A 950 25.27 -15.14 -1.89
C ILE A 950 24.90 -15.22 -3.37
N LYS A 951 25.53 -16.12 -4.12
CA LYS A 951 25.27 -16.29 -5.56
C LYS A 951 23.80 -16.61 -5.84
N GLU A 952 23.18 -17.47 -5.04
CA GLU A 952 21.80 -17.90 -5.24
C GLU A 952 20.75 -16.87 -4.83
N ASN A 953 21.07 -15.98 -3.89
CA ASN A 953 20.08 -15.07 -3.29
C ASN A 953 20.26 -13.58 -3.63
N LEU A 954 21.33 -13.17 -4.32
CA LEU A 954 21.44 -11.80 -4.87
C LEU A 954 20.24 -11.45 -5.76
N GLY A 955 19.54 -10.34 -5.52
CA GLY A 955 18.30 -10.01 -6.22
C GLY A 955 17.14 -10.88 -5.80
N TYR A 956 16.24 -11.19 -6.72
CA TYR A 956 15.07 -12.02 -6.44
C TYR A 956 15.37 -13.52 -6.58
N ARG A 957 14.62 -14.32 -5.82
CA ARG A 957 14.58 -15.78 -5.94
C ARG A 957 13.15 -16.24 -5.73
N LEU A 958 12.40 -16.30 -6.82
CA LEU A 958 10.98 -16.66 -6.78
C LEU A 958 10.80 -18.18 -6.71
N VAL A 959 10.01 -18.64 -5.75
CA VAL A 959 9.69 -20.03 -5.49
C VAL A 959 8.17 -20.17 -5.49
N ALA A 960 7.60 -21.00 -6.36
CA ALA A 960 6.21 -21.40 -6.15
C ALA A 960 6.15 -22.29 -4.91
N THR A 961 5.17 -22.07 -4.04
CA THR A 961 4.98 -22.86 -2.82
C THR A 961 3.68 -23.66 -2.90
N ASN A 962 2.59 -23.01 -3.30
CA ASN A 962 1.27 -23.63 -3.42
C ASN A 962 0.57 -23.17 -4.70
N LEU A 963 -0.13 -24.10 -5.35
CA LEU A 963 -1.09 -23.82 -6.40
C LEU A 963 -2.40 -24.50 -6.04
N ASN A 964 -3.47 -23.72 -6.11
CA ASN A 964 -4.81 -24.24 -6.29
C ASN A 964 -5.34 -23.87 -7.67
N SER A 965 -6.02 -24.83 -8.32
CA SER A 965 -6.69 -24.58 -9.58
C SER A 965 -8.01 -25.34 -9.63
N VAL A 966 -9.13 -24.65 -9.77
CA VAL A 966 -10.47 -25.26 -9.77
C VAL A 966 -11.24 -24.82 -11.00
N LYS A 967 -11.85 -25.79 -11.68
CA LYS A 967 -12.70 -25.54 -12.83
C LYS A 967 -14.14 -25.35 -12.36
N SER A 968 -14.87 -24.39 -12.91
CA SER A 968 -16.29 -24.21 -12.61
C SER A 968 -17.14 -25.36 -13.13
N ASP A 969 -18.28 -25.62 -12.49
CA ASP A 969 -19.18 -26.74 -12.84
C ASP A 969 -19.75 -26.65 -14.26
N ASP A 970 -19.88 -25.43 -14.79
CA ASP A 970 -20.31 -25.15 -16.15
C ASP A 970 -19.17 -25.17 -17.18
N ASN A 971 -17.94 -25.48 -16.76
CA ASN A 971 -16.69 -25.44 -17.53
C ASN A 971 -16.38 -24.08 -18.18
N SER A 972 -17.00 -22.98 -17.73
CA SER A 972 -16.77 -21.65 -18.32
C SER A 972 -15.52 -20.96 -17.78
N THR A 973 -15.00 -21.39 -16.62
CA THR A 973 -13.85 -20.76 -15.95
C THR A 973 -12.90 -21.77 -15.31
N LEU A 974 -11.62 -21.39 -15.22
CA LEU A 974 -10.60 -22.03 -14.40
C LEU A 974 -10.04 -21.00 -13.42
N SER A 975 -10.43 -21.09 -12.16
CA SER A 975 -9.91 -20.27 -11.07
C SER A 975 -8.53 -20.77 -10.65
N ILE A 976 -7.60 -19.84 -10.47
CA ILE A 976 -6.22 -20.10 -10.07
C ILE A 976 -5.91 -19.28 -8.83
N ALA A 977 -5.28 -19.90 -7.83
CA ALA A 977 -4.65 -19.24 -6.70
C ALA A 977 -3.21 -19.78 -6.56
N LEU A 978 -2.23 -18.96 -6.90
CA LEU A 978 -0.80 -19.32 -6.85
C LEU A 978 -0.10 -18.48 -5.78
N THR A 979 0.58 -19.14 -4.85
CA THR A 979 1.48 -18.48 -3.89
C THR A 979 2.92 -18.58 -4.37
N LEU A 980 3.58 -17.43 -4.51
CA LEU A 980 5.00 -17.30 -4.75
C LEU A 980 5.71 -16.75 -3.50
N GLU A 981 6.87 -17.27 -3.17
CA GLU A 981 7.76 -16.72 -2.13
C GLU A 981 9.01 -16.15 -2.80
N ASN A 982 9.43 -14.95 -2.40
CA ASN A 982 10.72 -14.40 -2.81
C ASN A 982 11.77 -14.64 -1.72
N LYS A 983 12.64 -15.64 -1.91
CA LYS A 983 13.74 -15.96 -1.01
C LYS A 983 15.04 -15.20 -1.29
N GLY A 984 14.98 -14.24 -2.22
CA GLY A 984 16.12 -13.42 -2.58
C GLY A 984 16.33 -12.26 -1.61
N PHE A 985 17.45 -11.57 -1.75
CA PHE A 985 17.78 -10.38 -0.97
C PHE A 985 17.00 -9.14 -1.44
N ALA A 986 16.53 -9.11 -2.69
CA ALA A 986 15.80 -7.98 -3.27
C ALA A 986 14.56 -8.42 -4.08
N ALA A 987 13.66 -7.48 -4.36
CA ALA A 987 12.57 -7.67 -5.32
C ALA A 987 13.10 -7.64 -6.77
N PRO A 988 12.37 -8.21 -7.75
CA PRO A 988 12.55 -7.82 -9.14
C PRO A 988 12.40 -6.29 -9.27
N TYR A 989 13.30 -5.61 -9.96
CA TYR A 989 13.16 -4.15 -10.16
C TYR A 989 12.59 -3.79 -11.53
N ILE A 990 12.61 -4.72 -12.49
CA ILE A 990 11.92 -4.55 -13.78
C ILE A 990 10.49 -5.09 -13.65
N LYS A 991 9.50 -4.29 -14.11
CA LYS A 991 8.11 -4.76 -14.25
C LYS A 991 8.04 -5.73 -15.44
N SER A 992 7.83 -7.00 -15.16
CA SER A 992 7.71 -8.05 -16.18
C SER A 992 6.24 -8.37 -16.44
N SER A 993 5.90 -8.76 -17.66
CA SER A 993 4.58 -9.33 -17.98
C SER A 993 4.36 -10.60 -17.17
N VAL A 994 3.12 -10.84 -16.73
CA VAL A 994 2.73 -12.09 -16.05
C VAL A 994 1.57 -12.69 -16.83
N ASN A 995 1.75 -13.92 -17.32
CA ASN A 995 0.74 -14.63 -18.09
C ASN A 995 0.52 -16.03 -17.53
N PHE A 996 -0.73 -16.46 -17.45
CA PHE A 996 -1.05 -17.89 -17.38
C PHE A 996 -1.25 -18.43 -18.80
N ILE A 997 -0.73 -19.62 -19.08
CA ILE A 997 -0.84 -20.24 -20.40
C ILE A 997 -1.45 -21.63 -20.25
N LEU A 998 -2.52 -21.92 -20.99
CA LEU A 998 -3.05 -23.26 -21.18
C LEU A 998 -2.54 -23.79 -22.53
N LYS A 999 -1.75 -24.86 -22.50
CA LYS A 999 -1.23 -25.48 -23.71
C LYS A 999 -1.58 -26.96 -23.77
N SER A 1000 -2.16 -27.38 -24.90
CA SER A 1000 -2.36 -28.77 -25.26
C SER A 1000 -1.32 -29.22 -26.29
N SER A 1001 -1.58 -30.36 -26.95
CA SER A 1001 -0.77 -30.82 -28.08
C SER A 1001 -0.90 -29.93 -29.31
N ASN A 1002 -2.06 -29.30 -29.52
CA ASN A 1002 -2.39 -28.56 -30.74
C ASN A 1002 -2.67 -27.07 -30.52
N ASN A 1003 -3.08 -26.67 -29.31
CA ASN A 1003 -3.54 -25.32 -29.01
C ASN A 1003 -2.74 -24.67 -27.87
N ILE A 1004 -2.63 -23.34 -27.90
CA ILE A 1004 -2.03 -22.50 -26.85
C ILE A 1004 -2.96 -21.32 -26.62
N TYR A 1005 -3.35 -21.09 -25.37
CA TYR A 1005 -4.15 -19.96 -24.92
C TYR A 1005 -3.39 -19.21 -23.84
N THR A 1006 -3.28 -17.88 -23.98
CA THR A 1006 -2.52 -17.02 -23.07
C THR A 1006 -3.46 -16.03 -22.40
N PHE A 1007 -3.34 -15.91 -21.07
CA PHE A 1007 -4.17 -15.06 -20.22
C PHE A 1007 -3.28 -14.06 -19.49
N ASN A 1008 -3.28 -12.82 -19.96
CA ASN A 1008 -2.46 -11.74 -19.40
C ASN A 1008 -3.00 -11.27 -18.04
N GLN A 1009 -2.09 -11.05 -17.09
CA GLN A 1009 -2.38 -10.56 -15.74
C GLN A 1009 -1.77 -9.16 -15.57
N ALA A 1010 -2.35 -8.16 -16.24
CA ALA A 1010 -1.82 -6.79 -16.31
C ALA A 1010 -1.65 -6.12 -14.93
N ASP A 1011 -2.50 -6.48 -13.97
CA ASP A 1011 -2.54 -5.91 -12.62
C ASP A 1011 -1.42 -6.43 -11.70
N VAL A 1012 -0.69 -7.47 -12.13
CA VAL A 1012 0.38 -8.08 -11.34
C VAL A 1012 1.70 -7.35 -11.58
N ASP A 1013 2.10 -6.52 -10.63
CA ASP A 1013 3.41 -5.87 -10.65
C ASP A 1013 4.48 -6.72 -9.96
N THR A 1014 5.39 -7.31 -10.75
CA THR A 1014 6.51 -8.12 -10.25
C THR A 1014 7.45 -7.35 -9.33
N ARG A 1015 7.46 -6.02 -9.38
CA ARG A 1015 8.29 -5.20 -8.50
C ARG A 1015 7.84 -5.19 -7.05
N LYS A 1016 6.60 -5.63 -6.79
CA LYS A 1016 6.02 -5.76 -5.45
C LYS A 1016 6.26 -7.14 -4.84
N PHE A 1017 7.09 -7.99 -5.47
CA PHE A 1017 7.44 -9.32 -4.95
C PHE A 1017 8.61 -9.15 -3.98
N TYR A 1018 8.35 -8.51 -2.83
CA TYR A 1018 9.37 -8.07 -1.88
C TYR A 1018 10.18 -9.23 -1.29
N ALA A 1019 11.45 -8.96 -0.98
CA ALA A 1019 12.37 -9.93 -0.37
C ALA A 1019 11.80 -10.50 0.94
N SER A 1020 12.00 -11.80 1.16
CA SER A 1020 11.46 -12.56 2.31
C SER A 1020 9.93 -12.50 2.47
N GLY A 1021 9.21 -12.07 1.42
CA GLY A 1021 7.75 -11.98 1.40
C GLY A 1021 7.10 -13.05 0.53
N THR A 1022 5.80 -13.27 0.76
CA THR A 1022 4.94 -14.05 -0.11
C THR A 1022 4.08 -13.13 -0.97
N LYS A 1023 3.76 -13.60 -2.17
CA LYS A 1023 2.83 -12.94 -3.08
C LYS A 1023 1.82 -13.97 -3.59
N ASP A 1024 0.56 -13.71 -3.31
CA ASP A 1024 -0.54 -14.45 -3.91
C ASP A 1024 -0.94 -13.81 -5.24
N VAL A 1025 -1.12 -14.67 -6.24
CA VAL A 1025 -1.61 -14.34 -7.58
C VAL A 1025 -2.86 -15.18 -7.81
N SER A 1026 -4.01 -14.52 -7.71
CA SER A 1026 -5.33 -15.15 -7.87
C SER A 1026 -6.06 -14.57 -9.09
N THR A 1027 -6.62 -15.43 -9.93
CA THR A 1027 -7.31 -15.01 -11.17
C THR A 1027 -8.25 -16.08 -11.71
N ASP A 1028 -9.27 -15.67 -12.48
CA ASP A 1028 -10.19 -16.55 -13.18
C ASP A 1028 -9.92 -16.53 -14.69
N LEU A 1029 -9.48 -17.66 -15.23
CA LEU A 1029 -9.25 -17.82 -16.66
C LEU A 1029 -10.56 -18.14 -17.37
N SER A 1030 -10.93 -17.33 -18.37
CA SER A 1030 -12.11 -17.57 -19.20
C SER A 1030 -11.88 -18.75 -20.13
N LEU A 1031 -12.74 -19.77 -20.09
CA LEU A 1031 -12.63 -20.97 -20.93
C LEU A 1031 -13.55 -20.96 -22.14
N ILE A 1032 -14.33 -19.89 -22.34
CA ILE A 1032 -15.34 -19.78 -23.41
C ILE A 1032 -14.77 -20.06 -24.81
N ASP A 1033 -13.55 -19.61 -25.08
CA ASP A 1033 -12.86 -19.80 -26.37
C ASP A 1033 -11.81 -20.93 -26.35
N VAL A 1034 -11.76 -21.70 -25.26
CA VAL A 1034 -10.81 -22.79 -25.08
C VAL A 1034 -11.47 -24.09 -25.56
N GLU A 1035 -10.88 -24.72 -26.56
CA GLU A 1035 -11.39 -25.99 -27.09
C GLU A 1035 -11.24 -27.11 -26.05
N SER A 1036 -12.21 -28.03 -25.99
CA SER A 1036 -12.15 -29.18 -25.08
C SER A 1036 -10.89 -30.03 -25.29
N GLY A 1037 -10.28 -30.50 -24.21
CA GLY A 1037 -9.12 -31.39 -24.27
C GLY A 1037 -8.27 -31.36 -23.00
N GLU A 1038 -7.14 -32.07 -23.04
CA GLU A 1038 -6.19 -32.14 -21.94
C GLU A 1038 -5.10 -31.04 -22.09
N TYR A 1039 -4.94 -30.22 -21.05
CA TYR A 1039 -4.02 -29.08 -21.02
C TYR A 1039 -2.99 -29.16 -19.89
N CYS A 1040 -1.85 -28.52 -20.13
CA CYS A 1040 -0.93 -28.09 -19.08
C CYS A 1040 -1.06 -26.58 -18.85
N LEU A 1041 -1.07 -26.18 -17.57
CA LEU A 1041 -1.04 -24.81 -17.09
C LEU A 1041 0.41 -24.38 -16.84
N TYR A 1042 0.78 -23.23 -17.40
CA TYR A 1042 2.09 -22.60 -17.22
C TYR A 1042 1.95 -21.19 -16.66
N LEU A 1043 2.95 -20.75 -15.91
CA LEU A 1043 3.18 -19.38 -15.52
C LEU A 1043 4.37 -18.81 -16.30
N GLN A 1044 4.13 -17.81 -17.13
CA GLN A 1044 5.17 -17.05 -17.79
C GLN A 1044 5.34 -15.70 -17.07
N ILE A 1045 6.55 -15.42 -16.61
CA ILE A 1045 6.92 -14.11 -16.05
C ILE A 1045 8.05 -13.56 -16.92
N GLY A 1046 7.79 -12.47 -17.63
CA GLY A 1046 8.67 -11.95 -18.67
C GLY A 1046 8.75 -12.87 -19.88
N GLU A 1047 9.47 -12.43 -20.91
CA GLU A 1047 9.54 -13.12 -22.20
C GLU A 1047 10.98 -13.19 -22.72
N ASN A 1048 11.22 -14.12 -23.66
CA ASN A 1048 12.52 -14.28 -24.32
C ASN A 1048 13.68 -14.46 -23.32
N PHE A 1049 14.72 -13.62 -23.41
CA PHE A 1049 15.86 -13.63 -22.50
C PHE A 1049 15.59 -12.90 -21.17
N SER A 1050 14.44 -12.22 -21.05
CA SER A 1050 13.96 -11.60 -19.80
C SER A 1050 12.99 -12.52 -19.02
N ALA A 1051 12.77 -13.75 -19.49
CA ALA A 1051 11.88 -14.68 -18.82
C ALA A 1051 12.48 -15.19 -17.51
N ILE A 1052 11.64 -15.30 -16.49
CA ILE A 1052 12.02 -15.67 -15.13
C ILE A 1052 11.68 -17.15 -14.88
N ARG A 1053 12.71 -17.92 -14.51
CA ARG A 1053 12.59 -19.29 -14.05
C ARG A 1053 12.42 -19.34 -12.54
N LEU A 1054 11.41 -20.05 -12.05
CA LEU A 1054 11.22 -20.28 -10.62
C LEU A 1054 12.29 -21.25 -10.08
N SER A 1055 12.67 -21.12 -8.80
CA SER A 1055 13.66 -21.99 -8.14
C SER A 1055 13.06 -23.34 -7.74
N ASN A 1056 12.31 -23.97 -8.62
CA ASN A 1056 11.73 -25.29 -8.41
C ASN A 1056 12.24 -26.18 -9.55
N SER A 1057 12.70 -27.40 -9.26
CA SER A 1057 13.19 -28.32 -10.30
C SER A 1057 12.10 -29.16 -10.93
N GLN A 1058 11.06 -29.49 -10.16
CA GLN A 1058 9.91 -30.25 -10.65
C GLN A 1058 8.63 -29.72 -10.01
N ASN A 1059 7.51 -29.85 -10.72
CA ASN A 1059 6.20 -29.73 -10.09
C ASN A 1059 5.82 -31.03 -9.34
N SER A 1060 4.66 -31.05 -8.69
CA SER A 1060 4.16 -32.21 -7.93
C SER A 1060 4.02 -33.49 -8.77
N ASP A 1061 3.92 -33.35 -10.10
CA ASP A 1061 3.71 -34.46 -11.04
C ASP A 1061 5.06 -35.04 -11.55
N GLY A 1062 6.18 -34.52 -11.06
CA GLY A 1062 7.53 -34.91 -11.48
C GLY A 1062 7.93 -34.38 -12.86
N VAL A 1063 7.20 -33.40 -13.39
CA VAL A 1063 7.50 -32.72 -14.65
C VAL A 1063 8.50 -31.59 -14.40
N ASP A 1064 9.50 -31.44 -15.28
CA ASP A 1064 10.42 -30.30 -15.23
C ASP A 1064 9.61 -29.00 -15.28
N MET A 1065 9.83 -28.16 -14.26
CA MET A 1065 9.08 -26.92 -14.17
C MET A 1065 9.46 -25.98 -15.31
N TRP A 1066 10.69 -26.01 -15.84
CA TRP A 1066 11.05 -25.06 -16.89
C TRP A 1066 10.73 -25.56 -18.30
N ASN A 1067 9.92 -24.79 -19.02
CA ASN A 1067 9.66 -25.01 -20.44
C ASN A 1067 10.51 -24.05 -21.29
N GLU A 1068 11.57 -24.58 -21.89
CA GLU A 1068 12.51 -23.77 -22.68
C GLU A 1068 11.90 -23.18 -23.95
N SER A 1069 10.93 -23.87 -24.57
CA SER A 1069 10.29 -23.40 -25.81
C SER A 1069 9.30 -22.27 -25.56
N LEU A 1070 8.60 -22.28 -24.44
CA LEU A 1070 7.65 -21.24 -24.06
C LEU A 1070 8.27 -20.16 -23.17
N LYS A 1071 9.46 -20.40 -22.64
CA LYS A 1071 10.10 -19.56 -21.62
C LYS A 1071 9.14 -19.35 -20.43
N SER A 1072 8.58 -20.45 -19.92
CA SER A 1072 7.55 -20.45 -18.88
C SER A 1072 7.74 -21.58 -17.87
N ASN A 1073 7.05 -21.49 -16.75
CA ASN A 1073 7.10 -22.43 -15.63
C ASN A 1073 5.86 -23.33 -15.66
N THR A 1074 6.01 -24.62 -15.94
CA THR A 1074 4.96 -25.64 -15.90
C THR A 1074 4.46 -25.81 -14.47
N LEU A 1075 3.23 -25.40 -14.21
CA LEU A 1075 2.63 -25.49 -12.89
C LEU A 1075 1.93 -26.85 -12.69
N LYS A 1076 1.05 -27.24 -13.62
CA LYS A 1076 0.23 -28.45 -13.52
C LYS A 1076 -0.13 -28.98 -14.90
N CYS A 1077 -0.18 -30.31 -15.06
CA CYS A 1077 -0.62 -30.97 -16.30
C CYS A 1077 -1.83 -31.88 -16.05
N GLY A 1078 -2.47 -32.34 -17.12
CA GLY A 1078 -3.64 -33.22 -17.03
C GLY A 1078 -4.93 -32.49 -16.67
N ILE A 1079 -5.02 -31.20 -16.99
CA ILE A 1079 -6.26 -30.42 -16.80
C ILE A 1079 -7.20 -30.75 -17.95
N GLU A 1080 -8.25 -31.50 -17.67
CA GLU A 1080 -9.32 -31.83 -18.63
C GLU A 1080 -10.33 -30.68 -18.71
N LEU A 1081 -10.42 -30.01 -19.87
CA LEU A 1081 -11.34 -28.90 -20.13
C LEU A 1081 -12.55 -29.33 -20.95
#